data_AF-A0A239F7L5-F1
#
_entry.id   AF-A0A239F7L5-F1
#
_cell.length_a   1.000
_cell.length_b   1.000
_cell.length_c   1.000
_cell.angle_alpha   90.00
_cell.angle_beta   90.00
_cell.angle_gamma   90.00
#
_symmetry.space_group_name_H-M   'P 1'
#
loop_
_entity.id
_entity.type
_entity.pdbx_description
1 polymer ?
#
loop_
_entity_poly.entity_id
_entity_poly.type
_entity_poly.pdbx_seq_one_letter_code
_entity_poly.pdbx_strand_id
1 'polypeptide(L)'
;MKAVFFIAAFLIMLITSAQDQSSSEFLNKLDSFSTSNLDSAITHSAYIIQEIEGSENAFLKNEVLIKLAYAFINFNSFSKADSVANLVEDPLGKVDQIHLHRIRGRILNERLENDKALVQLYKALELSKINKIEQLVPEIYFELAGVLRENNDLKNCTQYYRFAIEKAQEIKNLDLEVRAYIQMCKVYNGWITLDLDSSVYYGEKAINVSKEADYEFGYANAISIASAPIIRKGEFRRGLELSKEALNYADKYNFSLKTRYYLVLNQAFAYQELGKYDSALSIMEVASKMRPQSFDHFRLKYLVYKDQGNYKSALEAYEAYKAKTDSVQRRRNESKLSTLEAKFDSNLKDQELKAEKQLTSLQKAELDQQRYLIFGMVVIVFLLVVALALVYRQRKLKKQKTLSDLELAETQKLLDLERQYRASELKALRSQMNPHFVFNALNSIQEYIMTNERKLAGKYLGKFADLMRIYLQHSQVKTVTIREETEALNLYLELEKLRFEDSLTYSINIGDNVNTEQLIPSLLLQPYVENAVKHGLLHKELERVLTINIKSDHQEVLICEIIDNGVGRKKSQEINKMRNPGHKSFATQATTNRLGLLNLDREKPIEEEVFDLVDEKGNAEGTKVIIRIPLAMEAQSDPSEVGTQKVID
;
A
#
# COMPACT_ATOMS: atom_id res chain seq x y z
N MET A 1 42.37 48.80 -20.31
CA MET A 1 42.40 48.06 -19.02
C MET A 1 41.57 48.76 -17.93
N LYS A 2 41.80 50.04 -17.60
CA LYS A 2 40.99 50.78 -16.59
C LYS A 2 39.51 51.01 -16.97
N ALA A 3 39.18 51.16 -18.25
CA ALA A 3 37.79 51.28 -18.73
C ALA A 3 36.99 49.96 -18.61
N VAL A 4 37.67 48.80 -18.64
CA VAL A 4 37.06 47.47 -18.58
C VAL A 4 36.69 47.09 -17.15
N PHE A 5 37.53 47.49 -16.18
CA PHE A 5 37.23 47.37 -14.75
C PHE A 5 36.05 48.25 -14.32
N PHE A 6 35.91 49.42 -14.95
CA PHE A 6 34.78 50.31 -14.73
C PHE A 6 33.46 49.70 -15.24
N ILE A 7 33.48 49.01 -16.39
CA ILE A 7 32.30 48.34 -16.94
C ILE A 7 31.87 47.14 -16.08
N ALA A 8 32.81 46.33 -15.59
CA ALA A 8 32.52 45.21 -14.68
C ALA A 8 32.00 45.69 -13.31
N ALA A 9 32.58 46.76 -12.74
CA ALA A 9 32.08 47.36 -11.49
C ALA A 9 30.72 48.06 -11.67
N PHE A 10 30.46 48.66 -12.83
CA PHE A 10 29.17 49.27 -13.19
C PHE A 10 28.10 48.21 -13.48
N LEU A 11 28.49 47.07 -14.05
CA LEU A 11 27.69 45.84 -14.20
C LEU A 11 27.20 45.31 -12.84
N ILE A 12 28.09 45.26 -11.84
CA ILE A 12 27.78 44.83 -10.47
C ILE A 12 26.84 45.82 -9.77
N MET A 13 27.01 47.13 -9.99
CA MET A 13 26.18 48.19 -9.39
C MET A 13 24.76 48.24 -9.99
N LEU A 14 24.58 47.79 -11.24
CA LEU A 14 23.29 47.78 -11.94
C LEU A 14 22.47 46.51 -11.72
N ILE A 15 23.12 45.35 -11.60
CA ILE A 15 22.45 44.08 -11.24
C ILE A 15 21.87 44.14 -9.82
N THR A 16 22.45 44.96 -8.94
CA THR A 16 21.98 45.19 -7.57
C THR A 16 20.95 46.32 -7.43
N SER A 17 20.75 47.15 -8.46
CA SER A 17 19.81 48.28 -8.42
C SER A 17 18.85 48.25 -9.62
N ALA A 18 17.82 47.41 -9.52
CA ALA A 18 16.70 47.41 -10.45
C ALA A 18 15.90 48.74 -10.36
N GLN A 19 16.17 49.66 -11.28
CA GLN A 19 15.17 50.61 -11.80
C GLN A 19 15.30 50.68 -13.33
N ASP A 20 14.16 50.52 -14.01
CA ASP A 20 13.95 50.20 -15.44
C ASP A 20 14.73 50.98 -16.52
N GLN A 21 15.39 52.10 -16.20
CA GLN A 21 16.14 52.89 -17.19
C GLN A 21 17.55 52.35 -17.49
N SER A 22 18.16 51.57 -16.59
CA SER A 22 19.57 51.17 -16.70
C SER A 22 19.82 49.88 -17.51
N SER A 23 18.80 49.03 -17.66
CA SER A 23 18.89 47.77 -18.42
C SER A 23 19.08 48.00 -19.93
N SER A 24 18.50 49.07 -20.48
CA SER A 24 18.64 49.44 -21.91
C SER A 24 20.07 49.88 -22.25
N GLU A 25 20.71 50.66 -21.36
CA GLU A 25 22.09 51.12 -21.57
C GLU A 25 23.11 49.97 -21.44
N PHE A 26 22.81 48.99 -20.59
CA PHE A 26 23.55 47.73 -20.47
C PHE A 26 23.48 46.90 -21.77
N LEU A 27 22.27 46.69 -22.31
CA LEU A 27 22.07 45.92 -23.54
C LEU A 27 22.79 46.56 -24.75
N ASN A 28 22.82 47.89 -24.82
CA ASN A 28 23.55 48.64 -25.85
C ASN A 28 25.08 48.51 -25.71
N LYS A 29 25.61 48.50 -24.48
CA LYS A 29 27.07 48.29 -24.23
C LYS A 29 27.50 46.85 -24.52
N LEU A 30 26.64 45.87 -24.29
CA LEU A 30 26.91 44.47 -24.62
C LEU A 30 26.92 44.22 -26.14
N ASP A 31 26.03 44.90 -26.88
CA ASP A 31 26.05 44.89 -28.34
C ASP A 31 27.36 45.48 -28.90
N SER A 32 27.86 46.56 -28.28
CA SER A 32 29.19 47.13 -28.58
C SER A 32 30.35 46.19 -28.23
N PHE A 33 30.24 45.43 -27.13
CA PHE A 33 31.25 44.47 -26.68
C PHE A 33 31.36 43.24 -27.60
N SER A 34 30.24 42.79 -28.18
CA SER A 34 30.19 41.67 -29.13
C SER A 34 31.03 41.88 -30.41
N THR A 35 31.43 43.12 -30.70
CA THR A 35 32.09 43.51 -31.94
C THR A 35 33.59 43.78 -31.82
N SER A 36 34.17 43.89 -30.61
CA SER A 36 35.45 44.61 -30.43
C SER A 36 36.65 43.83 -29.82
N ASN A 37 36.49 42.75 -29.04
CA ASN A 37 37.66 42.01 -28.52
C ASN A 37 37.41 40.54 -28.10
N LEU A 38 37.98 39.60 -28.86
CA LEU A 38 37.88 38.14 -28.71
C LEU A 38 38.41 37.61 -27.37
N ASP A 39 39.61 38.01 -26.97
CA ASP A 39 40.27 37.49 -25.75
C ASP A 39 39.57 37.99 -24.49
N SER A 40 39.03 39.22 -24.53
CA SER A 40 38.26 39.77 -23.41
C SER A 40 36.90 39.09 -23.28
N ALA A 41 36.20 38.83 -24.39
CA ALA A 41 34.91 38.15 -24.37
C ALA A 41 35.02 36.70 -23.89
N ILE A 42 36.03 35.96 -24.35
CA ILE A 42 36.27 34.59 -23.90
C ILE A 42 36.70 34.55 -22.43
N THR A 43 37.65 35.39 -22.01
CA THR A 43 38.19 35.37 -20.63
C THR A 43 37.13 35.74 -19.60
N HIS A 44 36.23 36.66 -19.93
CA HIS A 44 35.19 37.11 -18.99
C HIS A 44 33.86 36.35 -19.15
N SER A 45 33.69 35.52 -20.20
CA SER A 45 32.48 34.70 -20.38
C SER A 45 32.25 33.74 -19.22
N ALA A 46 33.31 33.12 -18.67
CA ALA A 46 33.21 32.24 -17.51
C ALA A 46 32.77 33.01 -16.25
N TYR A 47 33.27 34.24 -16.06
CA TYR A 47 32.88 35.11 -14.95
C TYR A 47 31.44 35.62 -15.10
N ILE A 48 31.04 36.00 -16.32
CA ILE A 48 29.67 36.39 -16.65
C ILE A 48 28.70 35.23 -16.39
N ILE A 49 29.05 34.01 -16.82
CA ILE A 49 28.24 32.81 -16.56
C ILE A 49 28.14 32.55 -15.05
N GLN A 50 29.25 32.64 -14.31
CA GLN A 50 29.28 32.43 -12.86
C GLN A 50 28.44 33.46 -12.07
N GLU A 51 28.48 34.73 -12.45
CA GLU A 51 27.66 35.79 -11.82
C GLU A 51 26.17 35.66 -12.18
N ILE A 52 25.85 35.24 -13.41
CA ILE A 52 24.48 35.03 -13.87
C ILE A 52 23.83 33.80 -13.23
N GLU A 53 24.60 32.76 -12.91
CA GLU A 53 24.11 31.61 -12.13
C GLU A 53 23.59 32.03 -10.74
N GLY A 54 24.07 33.15 -10.19
CA GLY A 54 23.59 33.74 -8.94
C GLY A 54 22.37 34.66 -9.09
N SER A 55 21.89 34.95 -10.30
CA SER A 55 20.77 35.86 -10.54
C SER A 55 19.42 35.13 -10.46
N GLU A 56 18.47 35.66 -9.69
CA GLU A 56 17.09 35.13 -9.62
C GLU A 56 16.22 35.52 -10.84
N ASN A 57 16.71 36.36 -11.74
CA ASN A 57 15.95 36.83 -12.91
C ASN A 57 16.23 35.97 -14.15
N ALA A 58 15.38 34.95 -14.37
CA ALA A 58 15.48 34.02 -15.49
C ALA A 58 15.42 34.70 -16.88
N PHE A 59 14.69 35.81 -17.02
CA PHE A 59 14.59 36.53 -18.30
C PHE A 59 15.91 37.20 -18.68
N LEU A 60 16.50 37.95 -17.73
CA LEU A 60 17.80 38.61 -17.94
C LEU A 60 18.92 37.58 -18.17
N LYS A 61 18.88 36.45 -17.46
CA LYS A 61 19.80 35.32 -17.65
C LYS A 61 19.74 34.79 -19.09
N ASN A 62 18.54 34.49 -19.58
CA ASN A 62 18.35 33.99 -20.94
C ASN A 62 18.81 35.00 -22.01
N GLU A 63 18.50 36.29 -21.84
CA GLU A 63 18.90 37.34 -22.78
C GLU A 63 20.43 37.45 -22.90
N VAL A 64 21.15 37.42 -21.78
CA VAL A 64 22.62 37.47 -21.79
C VAL A 64 23.23 36.22 -22.41
N LEU A 65 22.71 35.03 -22.10
CA LEU A 65 23.17 33.76 -22.70
C LEU A 65 22.99 33.75 -24.22
N ILE A 66 21.85 34.24 -24.72
CA ILE A 66 21.59 34.37 -26.15
C ILE A 66 22.58 35.31 -26.82
N LYS A 67 22.82 36.50 -26.25
CA LYS A 67 23.81 37.46 -26.78
C LYS A 67 25.22 36.87 -26.78
N LEU A 68 25.59 36.15 -25.71
CA LEU A 68 26.89 35.48 -25.60
C LEU A 68 27.05 34.37 -26.65
N ALA A 69 26.00 33.59 -26.92
CA ALA A 69 26.00 32.58 -27.97
C ALA A 69 26.20 33.20 -29.38
N TYR A 70 25.54 34.32 -29.69
CA TYR A 70 25.78 35.07 -30.94
C TYR A 70 27.21 35.60 -31.03
N ALA A 71 27.76 36.13 -29.93
CA ALA A 71 29.15 36.57 -29.88
C ALA A 71 30.10 35.40 -30.20
N PHE A 72 29.92 34.23 -29.58
CA PHE A 72 30.71 33.05 -29.89
C PHE A 72 30.58 32.61 -31.36
N ILE A 73 29.39 32.69 -31.95
CA ILE A 73 29.18 32.42 -33.38
C ILE A 73 29.98 33.41 -34.24
N ASN A 74 29.88 34.72 -33.97
CA ASN A 74 30.59 35.75 -34.73
C ASN A 74 32.12 35.57 -34.69
N PHE A 75 32.63 34.94 -33.63
CA PHE A 75 34.03 34.59 -33.45
C PHE A 75 34.39 33.15 -33.87
N ASN A 76 33.53 32.47 -34.63
CA ASN A 76 33.71 31.09 -35.12
C ASN A 76 33.94 30.04 -34.01
N SER A 77 33.46 30.30 -32.79
CA SER A 77 33.56 29.40 -31.63
C SER A 77 32.26 28.61 -31.42
N PHE A 78 31.85 27.85 -32.44
CA PHE A 78 30.54 27.19 -32.48
C PHE A 78 30.30 26.16 -31.38
N SER A 79 31.33 25.44 -30.93
CA SER A 79 31.20 24.51 -29.80
C SER A 79 30.84 25.23 -28.49
N LYS A 80 31.42 26.40 -28.26
CA LYS A 80 31.11 27.22 -27.06
C LYS A 80 29.72 27.85 -27.18
N ALA A 81 29.36 28.29 -28.39
CA ALA A 81 28.01 28.78 -28.67
C ALA A 81 26.95 27.71 -28.37
N ASP A 82 27.21 26.45 -28.75
CA ASP A 82 26.31 25.33 -28.47
C ASP A 82 26.19 25.03 -26.97
N SER A 83 27.32 25.03 -26.24
CA SER A 83 27.32 24.89 -24.78
C SER A 83 26.48 25.98 -24.11
N VAL A 84 26.67 27.24 -24.49
CA VAL A 84 25.93 28.37 -23.91
C VAL A 84 24.44 28.33 -24.29
N ALA A 85 24.11 27.97 -25.52
CA ALA A 85 22.72 27.86 -25.96
C ALA A 85 21.94 26.77 -25.19
N ASN A 86 22.63 25.74 -24.68
CA ASN A 86 22.03 24.70 -23.86
C ASN A 86 21.83 25.09 -22.38
N LEU A 87 22.39 26.22 -21.94
CA LEU A 87 22.20 26.76 -20.58
C LEU A 87 20.95 27.65 -20.47
N VAL A 88 20.28 27.93 -21.59
CA VAL A 88 19.08 28.78 -21.61
C VAL A 88 17.89 28.01 -21.01
N GLU A 89 17.23 28.59 -20.00
CA GLU A 89 16.21 27.94 -19.17
C GLU A 89 14.78 28.21 -19.65
N ASP A 90 13.85 27.29 -19.36
CA ASP A 90 12.41 27.48 -19.57
C ASP A 90 11.72 28.09 -18.33
N PRO A 91 10.69 28.95 -18.48
CA PRO A 91 10.02 29.30 -19.74
C PRO A 91 10.70 30.44 -20.50
N LEU A 92 10.98 30.22 -21.79
CA LEU A 92 11.50 31.23 -22.71
C LEU A 92 10.42 32.21 -23.20
N GLY A 93 10.77 33.50 -23.29
CA GLY A 93 9.99 34.47 -24.06
C GLY A 93 9.93 34.08 -25.54
N LYS A 94 8.87 34.49 -26.24
CA LYS A 94 8.67 34.15 -27.67
C LYS A 94 9.82 34.65 -28.57
N VAL A 95 10.40 35.79 -28.23
CA VAL A 95 11.57 36.37 -28.92
C VAL A 95 12.81 35.50 -28.68
N ASP A 96 13.01 35.04 -27.44
CA ASP A 96 14.14 34.19 -27.05
C ASP A 96 14.10 32.84 -27.76
N GLN A 97 12.90 32.25 -27.88
CA GLN A 97 12.70 31.00 -28.64
C GLN A 97 13.12 31.17 -30.11
N ILE A 98 12.76 32.29 -30.75
CA ILE A 98 13.16 32.60 -32.13
C ILE A 98 14.68 32.70 -32.21
N HIS A 99 15.33 33.44 -31.31
CA HIS A 99 16.78 33.56 -31.30
C HIS A 99 17.49 32.23 -31.08
N LEU A 100 16.96 31.36 -30.21
CA LEU A 100 17.54 30.04 -29.95
C LEU A 100 17.46 29.14 -31.19
N HIS A 101 16.33 29.15 -31.90
CA HIS A 101 16.20 28.43 -33.18
C HIS A 101 17.18 28.94 -34.23
N ARG A 102 17.38 30.26 -34.33
CA ARG A 102 18.39 30.88 -35.22
C ARG A 102 19.82 30.47 -34.87
N ILE A 103 20.19 30.55 -33.59
CA ILE A 103 21.51 30.12 -33.08
C ILE A 103 21.76 28.65 -33.45
N ARG A 104 20.80 27.76 -33.15
CA ARG A 104 20.88 26.34 -33.51
C ARG A 104 20.99 26.13 -35.01
N GLY A 105 20.23 26.89 -35.81
CA GLY A 105 20.34 26.88 -37.27
C GLY A 105 21.76 27.21 -37.75
N ARG A 106 22.38 28.27 -37.23
CA ARG A 106 23.76 28.66 -37.55
C ARG A 106 24.79 27.59 -37.14
N ILE A 107 24.65 27.01 -35.94
CA ILE A 107 25.55 25.94 -35.45
C ILE A 107 25.44 24.69 -36.31
N LEU A 108 24.23 24.27 -36.66
CA LEU A 108 23.99 23.09 -37.51
C LEU A 108 24.52 23.29 -38.93
N ASN A 109 24.40 24.51 -39.46
CA ASN A 109 24.97 24.84 -40.77
C ASN A 109 26.50 24.69 -40.77
N GLU A 110 27.18 25.18 -39.73
CA GLU A 110 28.63 24.98 -39.60
C GLU A 110 29.02 23.49 -39.50
N ARG A 111 28.19 22.66 -38.84
CA ARG A 111 28.37 21.20 -38.78
C ARG A 111 28.07 20.49 -40.11
N LEU A 112 27.73 21.24 -41.16
CA LEU A 112 27.33 20.72 -42.47
C LEU A 112 26.09 19.80 -42.38
N GLU A 113 25.21 20.09 -41.43
CA GLU A 113 23.92 19.43 -41.21
C GLU A 113 22.77 20.32 -41.75
N ASN A 114 22.91 20.71 -43.01
CA ASN A 114 22.14 21.80 -43.62
C ASN A 114 20.62 21.55 -43.60
N ASP A 115 20.16 20.31 -43.76
CA ASP A 115 18.74 19.96 -43.67
C ASP A 115 18.18 20.25 -42.27
N LYS A 116 18.94 19.92 -41.22
CA LYS A 116 18.54 20.22 -39.84
C LYS A 116 18.60 21.73 -39.57
N ALA A 117 19.58 22.42 -40.14
CA ALA A 117 19.70 23.87 -40.05
C ALA A 117 18.47 24.58 -40.65
N LEU A 118 18.03 24.17 -41.85
CA LEU A 118 16.81 24.68 -42.49
C LEU A 118 15.58 24.45 -41.62
N VAL A 119 15.41 23.27 -41.03
CA VAL A 119 14.29 22.98 -40.13
C VAL A 119 14.26 23.95 -38.94
N GLN A 120 15.40 24.24 -38.31
CA GLN A 120 15.45 25.20 -37.19
C GLN A 120 15.11 26.63 -37.66
N LEU A 121 15.64 27.06 -38.80
CA LEU A 121 15.38 28.40 -39.33
C LEU A 121 13.93 28.57 -39.81
N TYR A 122 13.29 27.53 -40.36
CA TYR A 122 11.87 27.56 -40.68
C TYR A 122 10.99 27.65 -39.44
N LYS A 123 11.35 26.96 -38.34
CA LYS A 123 10.67 27.12 -37.04
C LYS A 123 10.81 28.56 -36.52
N ALA A 124 12.01 29.14 -36.59
CA ALA A 124 12.21 30.55 -36.23
C ALA A 124 11.32 31.48 -37.06
N LEU A 125 11.26 31.26 -38.38
CA LEU A 125 10.44 32.07 -39.29
C LEU A 125 8.95 31.95 -38.99
N GLU A 126 8.46 30.73 -38.76
CA GLU A 126 7.07 30.45 -38.43
C GLU A 126 6.68 31.11 -37.10
N LEU A 127 7.51 30.96 -36.07
CA LEU A 127 7.31 31.62 -34.77
C LEU A 127 7.31 33.15 -34.90
N SER A 128 8.23 33.73 -35.68
CA SER A 128 8.22 35.17 -35.96
C SER A 128 6.92 35.63 -36.61
N LYS A 129 6.41 34.88 -37.60
CA LYS A 129 5.17 35.21 -38.32
C LYS A 129 3.93 35.09 -37.44
N ILE A 130 3.79 33.97 -36.72
CA ILE A 130 2.64 33.72 -35.83
C ILE A 130 2.55 34.78 -34.74
N ASN A 131 3.70 35.19 -34.19
CA ASN A 131 3.76 36.17 -33.10
C ASN A 131 3.91 37.62 -33.58
N LYS A 132 3.87 37.88 -34.90
CA LYS A 132 4.01 39.21 -35.51
C LYS A 132 5.30 39.94 -35.10
N ILE A 133 6.38 39.21 -34.92
CA ILE A 133 7.72 39.75 -34.60
C ILE A 133 8.46 39.96 -35.92
N GLU A 134 8.11 41.05 -36.62
CA GLU A 134 8.62 41.34 -37.97
C GLU A 134 10.09 41.75 -37.97
N GLN A 135 10.62 42.28 -36.86
CA GLN A 135 12.00 42.78 -36.78
C GLN A 135 13.06 41.70 -37.02
N LEU A 136 12.74 40.42 -36.73
CA LEU A 136 13.69 39.30 -36.88
C LEU A 136 13.56 38.56 -38.22
N VAL A 137 12.46 38.77 -38.94
CA VAL A 137 12.18 38.10 -40.23
C VAL A 137 13.29 38.31 -41.27
N PRO A 138 13.82 39.53 -41.51
CA PRO A 138 14.84 39.70 -42.55
C PRO A 138 16.15 38.98 -42.23
N GLU A 139 16.55 38.92 -40.96
CA GLU A 139 17.73 38.15 -40.54
C GLU A 139 17.52 36.64 -40.75
N ILE A 140 16.32 36.12 -40.49
CA ILE A 140 16.00 34.70 -40.73
C ILE A 140 16.03 34.39 -42.23
N TYR A 141 15.51 35.27 -43.08
CA TYR A 141 15.64 35.12 -44.54
C TYR A 141 17.09 35.16 -45.00
N PHE A 142 17.91 36.06 -44.44
CA PHE A 142 19.33 36.14 -44.73
C PHE A 142 20.08 34.85 -44.34
N GLU A 143 19.75 34.28 -43.19
CA GLU A 143 20.31 33.01 -42.70
C GLU A 143 19.88 31.83 -43.59
N LEU A 144 18.59 31.73 -43.93
CA LEU A 144 18.07 30.71 -44.84
C LEU A 144 18.77 30.76 -46.20
N ALA A 145 18.94 31.96 -46.76
CA ALA A 145 19.68 32.14 -48.01
C ALA A 145 21.14 31.66 -47.91
N GLY A 146 21.77 31.89 -46.75
CA GLY A 146 23.12 31.40 -46.45
C GLY A 146 23.23 29.87 -46.49
N VAL A 147 22.30 29.17 -45.82
CA VAL A 147 22.25 27.69 -45.81
C VAL A 147 21.97 27.13 -47.21
N LEU A 148 21.02 27.72 -47.94
CA LEU A 148 20.67 27.30 -49.30
C LEU A 148 21.83 27.47 -50.29
N ARG A 149 22.64 28.53 -50.12
CA ARG A 149 23.87 28.72 -50.90
C ARG A 149 24.84 27.57 -50.72
N GLU A 150 24.97 27.04 -49.50
CA GLU A 150 25.86 25.93 -49.18
C GLU A 150 25.32 24.58 -49.67
N ASN A 151 24.00 24.45 -49.76
CA ASN A 151 23.30 23.35 -50.44
C ASN A 151 23.29 23.46 -51.98
N ASN A 152 23.92 24.48 -52.55
CA ASN A 152 23.94 24.75 -53.99
C ASN A 152 22.55 25.02 -54.61
N ASP A 153 21.55 25.35 -53.80
CA ASP A 153 20.23 25.80 -54.25
C ASP A 153 20.24 27.31 -54.49
N LEU A 154 20.89 27.69 -55.59
CA LEU A 154 21.18 29.10 -55.91
C LEU A 154 19.90 29.89 -56.27
N LYS A 155 18.88 29.22 -56.81
CA LYS A 155 17.60 29.85 -57.15
C LYS A 155 16.88 30.32 -55.89
N ASN A 156 16.69 29.43 -54.91
CA ASN A 156 16.02 29.81 -53.66
C ASN A 156 16.91 30.74 -52.82
N CYS A 157 18.24 30.54 -52.83
CA CYS A 157 19.19 31.44 -52.19
C CYS A 157 18.99 32.91 -52.61
N THR A 158 18.99 33.19 -53.92
CA THR A 158 18.80 34.57 -54.43
C THR A 158 17.41 35.13 -54.12
N GLN A 159 16.38 34.27 -54.12
CA GLN A 159 15.02 34.66 -53.74
C GLN A 159 14.94 35.07 -52.26
N TYR A 160 15.52 34.29 -51.35
CA TYR A 160 15.53 34.61 -49.92
C TYR A 160 16.37 35.84 -49.60
N TYR A 161 17.51 36.05 -50.27
CA TYR A 161 18.25 37.31 -50.12
C TYR A 161 17.43 38.52 -50.60
N ARG A 162 16.63 38.39 -51.66
CA ARG A 162 15.72 39.46 -52.11
C ARG A 162 14.66 39.77 -51.06
N PHE A 163 14.05 38.75 -50.45
CA PHE A 163 13.11 38.93 -49.34
C PHE A 163 13.78 39.56 -48.12
N ALA A 164 15.03 39.19 -47.82
CA ALA A 164 15.80 39.82 -46.75
C ALA A 164 16.05 41.30 -47.01
N ILE A 165 16.39 41.70 -48.24
CA ILE A 165 16.57 43.10 -48.64
C ILE A 165 15.27 43.89 -48.49
N GLU A 166 14.18 43.41 -49.07
CA GLU A 166 12.87 44.08 -49.02
C GLU A 166 12.43 44.31 -47.57
N LYS A 167 12.51 43.27 -46.73
CA LYS A 167 12.17 43.39 -45.31
C LYS A 167 13.16 44.23 -44.51
N ALA A 168 14.45 44.20 -44.84
CA ALA A 168 15.44 45.08 -44.20
C ALA A 168 15.15 46.56 -44.49
N GLN A 169 14.75 46.89 -45.73
CA GLN A 169 14.35 48.25 -46.12
C GLN A 169 13.10 48.72 -45.38
N GLU A 170 12.08 47.86 -45.26
CA GLU A 170 10.86 48.16 -44.49
C GLU A 170 11.17 48.52 -43.03
N ILE A 171 12.07 47.77 -42.38
CA ILE A 171 12.47 48.02 -40.99
C ILE A 171 13.65 49.00 -40.85
N LYS A 172 14.13 49.58 -41.96
CA LYS A 172 15.28 50.51 -42.03
C LYS A 172 16.58 49.94 -41.43
N ASN A 173 16.82 48.63 -41.59
CA ASN A 173 18.07 47.99 -41.15
C ASN A 173 19.12 48.04 -42.27
N LEU A 174 19.89 49.14 -42.29
CA LEU A 174 20.90 49.43 -43.30
C LEU A 174 22.03 48.38 -43.35
N ASP A 175 22.52 47.90 -42.21
CA ASP A 175 23.59 46.90 -42.15
C ASP A 175 23.18 45.60 -42.85
N LEU A 176 21.97 45.11 -42.55
CA LEU A 176 21.46 43.88 -43.14
C LEU A 176 21.19 44.03 -44.64
N GLU A 177 20.64 45.17 -45.06
CA GLU A 177 20.45 45.49 -46.48
C GLU A 177 21.78 45.43 -47.25
N VAL A 178 22.81 46.14 -46.76
CA VAL A 178 24.14 46.16 -47.38
C VAL A 178 24.76 44.77 -47.38
N ARG A 179 24.69 44.03 -46.27
CA ARG A 179 25.17 42.64 -46.19
C ARG A 179 24.47 41.75 -47.23
N ALA A 180 23.15 41.86 -47.39
CA ALA A 180 22.40 41.06 -48.34
C ALA A 180 22.76 41.38 -49.80
N TYR A 181 22.94 42.66 -50.15
CA TYR A 181 23.45 43.04 -51.47
C TYR A 181 24.86 42.50 -51.74
N ILE A 182 25.75 42.55 -50.75
CA ILE A 182 27.10 41.98 -50.85
C ILE A 182 27.02 40.47 -51.09
N GLN A 183 26.13 39.74 -50.41
CA GLN A 183 25.97 38.30 -50.64
C GLN A 183 25.40 38.00 -52.03
N MET A 184 24.42 38.78 -52.50
CA MET A 184 23.90 38.68 -53.87
C MET A 184 25.01 38.89 -54.91
N CYS A 185 25.84 39.92 -54.72
CA CYS A 185 27.01 40.18 -55.56
C CYS A 185 27.94 38.95 -55.63
N LYS A 186 28.23 38.31 -54.49
CA LYS A 186 29.05 37.08 -54.42
C LYS A 186 28.39 35.90 -55.12
N VAL A 187 27.08 35.70 -54.92
CA VAL A 187 26.33 34.60 -55.52
C VAL A 187 26.36 34.69 -57.05
N TYR A 188 26.14 35.87 -57.63
CA TYR A 188 26.19 36.06 -59.09
C TYR A 188 27.60 36.07 -59.67
N ASN A 189 28.62 36.46 -58.90
CA ASN A 189 30.03 36.35 -59.32
C ASN A 189 30.55 34.90 -59.31
N GLY A 190 29.80 33.99 -58.67
CA GLY A 190 30.16 32.58 -58.53
C GLY A 190 30.29 31.86 -59.88
N TRP A 191 31.11 30.82 -59.91
CA TRP A 191 31.41 30.07 -61.15
C TRP A 191 30.20 29.35 -61.75
N ILE A 192 29.20 29.00 -60.94
CA ILE A 192 28.02 28.23 -61.37
C ILE A 192 26.98 29.12 -62.04
N THR A 193 26.77 30.33 -61.52
CA THR A 193 25.81 31.31 -62.02
C THR A 193 26.41 32.19 -63.09
N LEU A 194 27.63 32.69 -62.84
CA LEU A 194 28.38 33.64 -63.64
C LEU A 194 27.51 34.65 -64.41
N ASP A 195 26.86 35.53 -63.66
CA ASP A 195 26.14 36.69 -64.20
C ASP A 195 26.83 37.97 -63.70
N LEU A 196 27.76 38.46 -64.52
CA LEU A 196 28.56 39.63 -64.17
C LEU A 196 27.72 40.91 -64.11
N ASP A 197 26.64 41.01 -64.90
CA ASP A 197 25.78 42.19 -64.89
C ASP A 197 25.00 42.28 -63.57
N SER A 198 24.38 41.18 -63.15
CA SER A 198 23.72 41.12 -61.84
C SER A 198 24.72 41.28 -60.69
N SER A 199 25.90 40.67 -60.79
CA SER A 199 26.94 40.79 -59.75
C SER A 199 27.39 42.25 -59.55
N VAL A 200 27.71 42.94 -60.66
CA VAL A 200 28.08 44.35 -60.63
C VAL A 200 26.90 45.20 -60.14
N TYR A 201 25.68 44.96 -60.63
CA TYR A 201 24.49 45.67 -60.18
C TYR A 201 24.33 45.64 -58.65
N TYR A 202 24.40 44.46 -58.04
CA TYR A 202 24.25 44.33 -56.59
C TYR A 202 25.47 44.86 -55.82
N GLY A 203 26.67 44.75 -56.38
CA GLY A 203 27.87 45.39 -55.83
C GLY A 203 27.75 46.93 -55.79
N GLU A 204 27.32 47.52 -56.89
CA GLU A 204 27.06 48.97 -57.02
C GLU A 204 25.95 49.44 -56.08
N LYS A 205 24.88 48.66 -55.94
CA LYS A 205 23.82 48.95 -54.96
C LYS A 205 24.36 49.00 -53.54
N ALA A 206 25.17 48.02 -53.13
CA ALA A 206 25.80 48.04 -51.80
C ALA A 206 26.70 49.27 -51.60
N ILE A 207 27.49 49.64 -52.62
CA ILE A 207 28.37 50.81 -52.60
C ILE A 207 27.56 52.11 -52.45
N ASN A 208 26.55 52.30 -53.28
CA ASN A 208 25.78 53.55 -53.33
C ASN A 208 24.93 53.74 -52.08
N VAL A 209 24.22 52.69 -51.63
CA VAL A 209 23.44 52.73 -50.38
C VAL A 209 24.34 53.04 -49.18
N SER A 210 25.55 52.46 -49.13
CA SER A 210 26.48 52.75 -48.04
C SER A 210 27.03 54.18 -48.10
N LYS A 211 27.30 54.71 -49.31
CA LYS A 211 27.75 56.09 -49.51
C LYS A 211 26.69 57.11 -49.16
N GLU A 212 25.46 56.93 -49.64
CA GLU A 212 24.34 57.84 -49.41
C GLU A 212 23.98 57.93 -47.91
N ALA A 213 24.21 56.85 -47.17
CA ALA A 213 23.96 56.77 -45.74
C ALA A 213 25.19 57.07 -44.84
N ASP A 214 26.32 57.50 -45.42
CA ASP A 214 27.60 57.70 -44.71
C ASP A 214 28.03 56.47 -43.86
N TYR A 215 27.70 55.27 -44.32
CA TYR A 215 28.00 54.02 -43.64
C TYR A 215 29.35 53.44 -44.05
N GLU A 216 30.42 53.97 -43.42
CA GLU A 216 31.82 53.68 -43.76
C GLU A 216 32.17 52.19 -43.76
N PHE A 217 31.72 51.43 -42.76
CA PHE A 217 32.01 49.98 -42.68
C PHE A 217 31.33 49.20 -43.81
N GLY A 218 30.05 49.47 -44.07
CA GLY A 218 29.31 48.87 -45.17
C GLY A 218 29.93 49.19 -46.51
N TYR A 219 30.36 50.45 -46.68
CA TYR A 219 31.06 50.91 -47.87
C TYR A 219 32.37 50.15 -48.08
N ALA A 220 33.23 50.10 -47.06
CA ALA A 220 34.51 49.38 -47.10
C ALA A 220 34.32 47.89 -47.46
N ASN A 221 33.31 47.24 -46.87
CA ASN A 221 32.99 45.85 -47.17
C ASN A 221 32.47 45.70 -48.61
N ALA A 222 31.58 46.59 -49.06
CA ALA A 222 31.02 46.58 -50.41
C ALA A 222 32.09 46.72 -51.50
N ILE A 223 32.98 47.72 -51.40
CA ILE A 223 34.07 47.91 -52.38
C ILE A 223 35.06 46.75 -52.35
N SER A 224 35.26 46.11 -51.19
CA SER A 224 36.16 44.96 -51.08
C SER A 224 35.69 43.75 -51.90
N ILE A 225 34.39 43.61 -52.07
CA ILE A 225 33.76 42.50 -52.80
C ILE A 225 33.44 42.88 -54.24
N ALA A 226 32.88 44.07 -54.47
CA ALA A 226 32.43 44.54 -55.78
C ALA A 226 33.59 44.82 -56.75
N SER A 227 34.80 45.11 -56.25
CA SER A 227 35.97 45.32 -57.12
C SER A 227 36.23 44.14 -58.07
N ALA A 228 36.08 42.89 -57.62
CA ALA A 228 36.33 41.71 -58.45
C ALA A 228 35.41 41.61 -59.68
N PRO A 229 34.06 41.58 -59.55
CA PRO A 229 33.17 41.50 -60.70
C PRO A 229 33.27 42.73 -61.62
N ILE A 230 33.53 43.93 -61.08
CA ILE A 230 33.74 45.15 -61.89
C ILE A 230 34.96 44.99 -62.82
N ILE A 231 36.08 44.47 -62.29
CA ILE A 231 37.28 44.19 -63.11
C ILE A 231 36.98 43.11 -64.14
N ARG A 232 36.28 42.03 -63.76
CA ARG A 232 35.90 40.94 -64.68
C ARG A 232 34.95 41.38 -65.79
N LYS A 233 34.12 42.41 -65.56
CA LYS A 233 33.24 43.02 -66.57
C LYS A 233 34.01 43.90 -67.57
N GLY A 234 35.27 44.24 -67.27
CA GLY A 234 36.13 45.05 -68.13
C GLY A 234 36.38 46.48 -67.62
N GLU A 235 35.80 46.88 -66.50
CA GLU A 235 36.00 48.21 -65.89
C GLU A 235 37.29 48.25 -65.05
N PHE A 236 38.44 47.96 -65.68
CA PHE A 236 39.71 47.70 -65.00
C PHE A 236 40.22 48.85 -64.13
N ARG A 237 40.13 50.11 -64.61
CA ARG A 237 40.61 51.29 -63.86
C ARG A 237 39.80 51.51 -62.59
N ARG A 238 38.47 51.46 -62.71
CA ARG A 238 37.54 51.64 -61.60
C ARG A 238 37.69 50.55 -60.56
N GLY A 239 37.71 49.29 -61.00
CA GLY A 239 37.91 48.17 -60.11
C GLY A 239 39.27 48.18 -59.41
N LEU A 240 40.33 48.64 -60.09
CA LEU A 240 41.65 48.87 -59.49
C LEU A 240 41.59 49.95 -58.40
N GLU A 241 40.94 51.09 -58.63
CA GLU A 241 40.75 52.15 -57.64
C GLU A 241 39.99 51.63 -56.42
N LEU A 242 38.85 50.97 -56.62
CA LEU A 242 38.05 50.39 -55.54
C LEU A 242 38.83 49.36 -54.72
N SER A 243 39.63 48.51 -55.37
CA SER A 243 40.44 47.51 -54.67
C SER A 243 41.61 48.12 -53.87
N LYS A 244 42.15 49.27 -54.29
CA LYS A 244 43.16 50.02 -53.51
C LYS A 244 42.52 50.72 -52.31
N GLU A 245 41.38 51.37 -52.56
CA GLU A 245 40.60 52.03 -51.52
C GLU A 245 40.15 51.04 -50.44
N ALA A 246 39.66 49.86 -50.83
CA ALA A 246 39.32 48.79 -49.90
C ALA A 246 40.51 48.36 -49.02
N LEU A 247 41.74 48.42 -49.55
CA LEU A 247 42.94 48.04 -48.82
C LEU A 247 43.33 49.09 -47.76
N ASN A 248 43.01 50.36 -47.97
CA ASN A 248 43.21 51.42 -46.98
C ASN A 248 42.35 51.21 -45.72
N TYR A 249 41.18 50.58 -45.88
CA TYR A 249 40.30 50.20 -44.79
C TYR A 249 40.68 48.90 -44.09
N ALA A 250 41.64 48.14 -44.64
CA ALA A 250 41.91 46.78 -44.20
C ALA A 250 42.39 46.68 -42.74
N ASP A 251 43.20 47.63 -42.29
CA ASP A 251 43.68 47.69 -40.89
C ASP A 251 42.59 48.21 -39.95
N LYS A 252 41.87 49.26 -40.35
CA LYS A 252 40.79 49.85 -39.55
C LYS A 252 39.68 48.83 -39.22
N TYR A 253 39.32 47.99 -40.18
CA TYR A 253 38.24 47.01 -40.04
C TYR A 253 38.71 45.55 -40.00
N ASN A 254 40.00 45.31 -39.70
CA ASN A 254 40.56 43.97 -39.51
C ASN A 254 40.24 42.97 -40.62
N PHE A 255 40.35 43.39 -41.89
CA PHE A 255 40.12 42.49 -43.02
C PHE A 255 41.03 41.26 -42.93
N SER A 256 40.43 40.08 -43.09
CA SER A 256 41.15 38.82 -43.05
C SER A 256 42.31 38.78 -44.05
N LEU A 257 43.37 38.03 -43.75
CA LEU A 257 44.50 37.83 -44.66
C LEU A 257 44.02 37.33 -46.04
N LYS A 258 42.97 36.52 -46.06
CA LYS A 258 42.33 36.04 -47.29
C LYS A 258 41.69 37.17 -48.09
N THR A 259 40.94 38.07 -47.45
CA THR A 259 40.32 39.23 -48.10
C THR A 259 41.39 40.15 -48.69
N ARG A 260 42.41 40.51 -47.90
CA ARG A 260 43.52 41.34 -48.36
C ARG A 260 44.24 40.72 -49.55
N TYR A 261 44.49 39.41 -49.50
CA TYR A 261 45.11 38.67 -50.60
C TYR A 261 44.31 38.78 -51.90
N TYR A 262 42.99 38.58 -51.87
CA TYR A 262 42.17 38.70 -53.08
C TYR A 262 42.08 40.13 -53.63
N LEU A 263 42.09 41.15 -52.76
CA LEU A 263 42.19 42.55 -53.21
C LEU A 263 43.49 42.81 -53.97
N VAL A 264 44.62 42.30 -53.45
CA VAL A 264 45.93 42.39 -54.11
C VAL A 264 45.93 41.64 -55.45
N LEU A 265 45.30 40.47 -55.53
CA LEU A 265 45.15 39.76 -56.81
C LEU A 265 44.28 40.51 -57.82
N ASN A 266 43.18 41.11 -57.37
CA ASN A 266 42.32 41.94 -58.22
C ASN A 266 43.12 43.10 -58.81
N GLN A 267 43.96 43.77 -58.01
CA GLN A 267 44.85 44.82 -58.50
C GLN A 267 45.83 44.28 -59.55
N ALA A 268 46.47 43.14 -59.31
CA ALA A 268 47.40 42.53 -60.25
C ALA A 268 46.74 42.18 -61.59
N PHE A 269 45.53 41.60 -61.54
CA PHE A 269 44.75 41.29 -62.73
C PHE A 269 44.35 42.56 -63.50
N ALA A 270 43.89 43.60 -62.81
CA ALA A 270 43.58 44.87 -63.45
C ALA A 270 44.82 45.54 -64.08
N TYR A 271 46.00 45.46 -63.46
CA TYR A 271 47.23 45.97 -64.07
C TYR A 271 47.66 45.18 -65.32
N GLN A 272 47.48 43.86 -65.32
CA GLN A 272 47.74 43.01 -66.48
C GLN A 272 46.87 43.45 -67.66
N GLU A 273 45.55 43.56 -67.47
CA GLU A 273 44.59 43.95 -68.51
C GLU A 273 44.82 45.39 -69.01
N LEU A 274 45.39 46.26 -68.17
CA LEU A 274 45.82 47.61 -68.55
C LEU A 274 47.20 47.66 -69.23
N GLY A 275 47.84 46.51 -69.49
CA GLY A 275 49.18 46.42 -70.11
C GLY A 275 50.34 46.86 -69.20
N LYS A 276 50.09 47.06 -67.90
CA LYS A 276 51.10 47.48 -66.91
C LYS A 276 51.75 46.27 -66.25
N TYR A 277 52.45 45.47 -67.06
CA TYR A 277 52.96 44.17 -66.64
C TYR A 277 53.95 44.22 -65.47
N ASP A 278 54.84 45.21 -65.40
CA ASP A 278 55.78 45.34 -64.28
C ASP A 278 55.06 45.57 -62.94
N SER A 279 54.02 46.41 -62.95
CA SER A 279 53.16 46.65 -61.78
C SER A 279 52.38 45.39 -61.40
N ALA A 280 51.92 44.62 -62.38
CA ALA A 280 51.22 43.36 -62.16
C ALA A 280 52.16 42.35 -61.47
N LEU A 281 53.38 42.17 -61.98
CA LEU A 281 54.38 41.26 -61.41
C LEU A 281 54.83 41.68 -60.00
N SER A 282 55.03 42.98 -59.75
CA SER A 282 55.40 43.46 -58.41
C SER A 282 54.32 43.16 -57.37
N ILE A 283 53.05 43.34 -57.74
CA ILE A 283 51.92 43.04 -56.85
C ILE A 283 51.75 41.54 -56.63
N MET A 284 52.00 40.73 -57.67
CA MET A 284 51.99 39.26 -57.51
C MET A 284 53.09 38.76 -56.56
N GLU A 285 54.21 39.47 -56.47
CA GLU A 285 55.27 39.16 -55.51
C GLU A 285 54.89 39.53 -54.06
N VAL A 286 54.07 40.57 -53.88
CA VAL A 286 53.44 40.82 -52.58
C VAL A 286 52.44 39.71 -52.26
N ALA A 287 51.61 39.31 -53.23
CA ALA A 287 50.62 38.25 -53.06
C ALA A 287 51.27 36.89 -52.72
N SER A 288 52.40 36.55 -53.35
CA SER A 288 53.13 35.30 -53.08
C SER A 288 53.64 35.25 -51.63
N LYS A 289 54.12 36.38 -51.08
CA LYS A 289 54.55 36.49 -49.68
C LYS A 289 53.38 36.41 -48.70
N MET A 290 52.25 37.02 -49.05
CA MET A 290 51.04 37.02 -48.19
C MET A 290 50.43 35.61 -48.05
N ARG A 291 50.30 34.87 -49.16
CA ARG A 291 49.77 33.50 -49.15
C ARG A 291 50.58 32.58 -50.07
N PRO A 292 51.76 32.10 -49.62
CA PRO A 292 52.64 31.22 -50.42
C PRO A 292 51.99 29.90 -50.83
N GLN A 293 51.00 29.46 -50.06
CA GLN A 293 50.28 28.22 -50.30
C GLN A 293 49.18 28.34 -51.36
N SER A 294 48.81 29.56 -51.78
CA SER A 294 47.78 29.78 -52.80
C SER A 294 48.32 29.57 -54.22
N PHE A 295 47.49 29.07 -55.13
CA PHE A 295 47.86 28.86 -56.53
C PHE A 295 47.56 30.07 -57.44
N ASP A 296 46.71 31.01 -57.00
CA ASP A 296 46.15 32.05 -57.87
C ASP A 296 47.22 33.01 -58.43
N HIS A 297 48.23 33.33 -57.63
CA HIS A 297 49.32 34.20 -58.06
C HIS A 297 50.21 33.54 -59.13
N PHE A 298 50.38 32.21 -59.10
CA PHE A 298 51.10 31.48 -60.15
C PHE A 298 50.33 31.50 -61.47
N ARG A 299 49.00 31.30 -61.42
CA ARG A 299 48.13 31.41 -62.59
C ARG A 299 48.23 32.79 -63.25
N LEU A 300 48.19 33.85 -62.43
CA LEU A 300 48.27 35.22 -62.92
C LEU A 300 49.67 35.57 -63.48
N LYS A 301 50.78 35.10 -62.85
CA LYS A 301 52.14 35.24 -63.40
C LYS A 301 52.26 34.59 -64.78
N TYR A 302 51.68 33.40 -64.96
CA TYR A 302 51.60 32.73 -66.26
C TYR A 302 50.90 33.59 -67.31
N LEU A 303 49.74 34.17 -66.99
CA LEU A 303 48.98 35.01 -67.93
C LEU A 303 49.77 36.26 -68.31
N VAL A 304 50.40 36.93 -67.36
CA VAL A 304 51.26 38.11 -67.64
C VAL A 304 52.42 37.76 -68.58
N TYR A 305 53.17 36.69 -68.29
CA TYR A 305 54.30 36.32 -69.16
C TYR A 305 53.85 35.86 -70.55
N LYS A 306 52.67 35.23 -70.65
CA LYS A 306 52.05 34.88 -71.93
C LYS A 306 51.68 36.13 -72.73
N ASP A 307 51.06 37.12 -72.11
CA ASP A 307 50.66 38.37 -72.76
C ASP A 307 51.88 39.20 -73.22
N GLN A 308 53.00 39.11 -72.48
CA GLN A 308 54.30 39.68 -72.87
C GLN A 308 55.02 38.91 -74.00
N GLY A 309 54.54 37.73 -74.39
CA GLY A 309 55.23 36.85 -75.34
C GLY A 309 56.46 36.12 -74.77
N ASN A 310 56.70 36.19 -73.45
CA ASN A 310 57.80 35.47 -72.79
C ASN A 310 57.37 34.03 -72.46
N TYR A 311 57.35 33.17 -73.47
CA TYR A 311 56.87 31.79 -73.34
C TYR A 311 57.71 30.93 -72.38
N LYS A 312 59.00 31.24 -72.18
CA LYS A 312 59.86 30.50 -71.24
C LYS A 312 59.40 30.73 -69.79
N SER A 313 59.31 31.99 -69.37
CA SER A 313 58.83 32.32 -68.03
C SER A 313 57.35 31.97 -67.84
N ALA A 314 56.54 32.01 -68.91
CA ALA A 314 55.16 31.54 -68.88
C ALA A 314 55.08 30.02 -68.60
N LEU A 315 55.93 29.21 -69.21
CA LEU A 315 55.99 27.76 -68.96
C LEU A 315 56.40 27.45 -67.52
N GLU A 316 57.44 28.11 -67.01
CA GLU A 316 57.90 27.96 -65.62
C GLU A 316 56.78 28.32 -64.62
N ALA A 317 56.07 29.43 -64.86
CA ALA A 317 54.92 29.84 -64.04
C ALA A 317 53.73 28.87 -64.14
N TYR A 318 53.49 28.30 -65.32
CA TYR A 318 52.45 27.30 -65.54
C TYR A 318 52.75 25.97 -64.84
N GLU A 319 53.99 25.49 -64.89
CA GLU A 319 54.43 24.29 -64.18
C GLU A 319 54.29 24.46 -62.66
N ALA A 320 54.71 25.62 -62.14
CA ALA A 320 54.51 25.96 -60.73
C ALA A 320 53.02 26.03 -60.35
N TYR A 321 52.18 26.63 -61.20
CA TYR A 321 50.73 26.67 -61.02
C TYR A 321 50.12 25.26 -60.99
N LYS A 322 50.48 24.38 -61.94
CA LYS A 322 49.97 23.02 -62.03
C LYS A 322 50.39 22.18 -60.84
N ALA A 323 51.68 22.17 -60.49
CA ALA A 323 52.20 21.47 -59.33
C ALA A 323 51.50 21.91 -58.03
N LYS A 324 51.22 23.22 -57.89
CA LYS A 324 50.49 23.73 -56.74
C LYS A 324 49.02 23.32 -56.75
N THR A 325 48.37 23.38 -57.90
CA THR A 325 46.96 22.98 -58.06
C THR A 325 46.76 21.52 -57.72
N ASP A 326 47.64 20.64 -58.20
CA ASP A 326 47.61 19.20 -57.91
C ASP A 326 47.81 18.93 -56.41
N SER A 327 48.77 19.62 -55.77
CA SER A 327 49.00 19.56 -54.32
C SER A 327 47.80 20.04 -53.49
N VAL A 328 47.14 21.12 -53.90
CA VAL A 328 45.97 21.67 -53.21
C VAL A 328 44.75 20.77 -53.40
N GLN A 329 44.54 20.24 -54.61
CA GLN A 329 43.44 19.34 -54.90
C GLN A 329 43.59 18.00 -54.17
N ARG A 330 44.80 17.45 -54.08
CA ARG A 330 45.09 16.25 -53.29
C ARG A 330 44.71 16.45 -51.82
N ARG A 331 45.21 17.52 -51.19
CA ARG A 331 44.86 17.87 -49.79
C ARG A 331 43.36 18.08 -49.59
N ARG A 332 42.70 18.71 -50.56
CA ARG A 332 41.25 18.92 -50.52
C ARG A 332 40.48 17.59 -50.60
N ASN A 333 40.92 16.67 -51.45
CA ASN A 333 40.31 15.35 -51.56
C ASN A 333 40.54 14.52 -50.29
N GLU A 334 41.74 14.55 -49.71
CA GLU A 334 42.04 13.91 -48.42
C GLU A 334 41.16 14.47 -47.30
N SER A 335 41.00 15.80 -47.21
CA SER A 335 40.12 16.43 -46.22
C SER A 335 38.64 16.11 -46.44
N LYS A 336 38.17 16.07 -47.71
CA LYS A 336 36.81 15.61 -48.04
C LYS A 336 36.59 14.16 -47.66
N LEU A 337 37.56 13.29 -47.88
CA LEU A 337 37.50 11.89 -47.51
C LEU A 337 37.42 11.75 -45.98
N SER A 338 38.31 12.40 -45.24
CA SER A 338 38.30 12.40 -43.78
C SER A 338 36.99 12.95 -43.18
N THR A 339 36.42 14.00 -43.78
CA THR A 339 35.11 14.54 -43.33
C THR A 339 33.94 13.61 -43.68
N LEU A 340 33.97 12.92 -44.83
CA LEU A 340 32.99 11.90 -45.19
C LEU A 340 33.08 10.69 -44.27
N GLU A 341 34.29 10.22 -43.95
CA GLU A 341 34.54 9.14 -42.99
C GLU A 341 34.01 9.52 -41.60
N ALA A 342 34.33 10.71 -41.11
CA ALA A 342 33.80 11.20 -39.83
C ALA A 342 32.27 11.30 -39.82
N LYS A 343 31.64 11.74 -40.91
CA LYS A 343 30.17 11.75 -41.06
C LYS A 343 29.59 10.34 -41.07
N PHE A 344 30.24 9.40 -41.75
CA PHE A 344 29.80 8.01 -41.82
C PHE A 344 29.89 7.33 -40.45
N ASP A 345 31.01 7.49 -39.75
CA ASP A 345 31.22 6.99 -38.39
C ASP A 345 30.22 7.60 -37.40
N SER A 346 29.95 8.91 -37.51
CA SER A 346 28.94 9.57 -36.69
C SER A 346 27.54 9.00 -36.95
N ASN A 347 27.19 8.78 -38.23
CA ASN A 347 25.89 8.21 -38.58
C ASN A 347 25.74 6.76 -38.12
N LEU A 348 26.81 5.96 -38.21
CA LEU A 348 26.84 4.60 -37.67
C LEU A 348 26.64 4.60 -36.16
N LYS A 349 27.39 5.41 -35.42
CA LYS A 349 27.22 5.55 -33.96
C LYS A 349 25.80 6.01 -33.58
N ASP A 350 25.22 6.93 -34.33
CA ASP A 350 23.84 7.36 -34.11
C ASP A 350 22.82 6.24 -34.34
N GLN A 351 23.05 5.36 -35.31
CA GLN A 351 22.22 4.18 -35.55
C GLN A 351 22.38 3.13 -34.43
N GLU A 352 23.62 2.86 -34.01
CA GLU A 352 23.93 1.96 -32.89
C GLU A 352 23.27 2.44 -31.59
N LEU A 353 23.40 3.73 -31.27
CA LEU A 353 22.79 4.34 -30.09
C LEU A 353 21.26 4.23 -30.12
N LYS A 354 20.64 4.37 -31.30
CA LYS A 354 19.19 4.19 -31.45
C LYS A 354 18.77 2.74 -31.22
N ALA A 355 19.52 1.78 -31.77
CA ALA A 355 19.26 0.36 -31.57
C ALA A 355 19.43 -0.06 -30.10
N GLU A 356 20.50 0.41 -29.45
CA GLU A 356 20.75 0.17 -28.02
C GLU A 356 19.66 0.76 -27.13
N LYS A 357 19.22 1.99 -27.42
CA LYS A 357 18.07 2.61 -26.73
C LYS A 357 16.79 1.81 -26.91
N GLN A 358 16.51 1.31 -28.12
CA GLN A 358 15.35 0.46 -28.37
C GLN A 358 15.43 -0.85 -27.58
N LEU A 359 16.58 -1.54 -27.60
CA LEU A 359 16.80 -2.76 -26.82
C LEU A 359 16.62 -2.52 -25.32
N THR A 360 17.18 -1.44 -24.81
CA THR A 360 17.07 -1.05 -23.38
C THR A 360 15.62 -0.76 -23.00
N SER A 361 14.86 -0.10 -23.89
CA SER A 361 13.44 0.18 -23.66
C SER A 361 12.59 -1.09 -23.62
N LEU A 362 12.91 -2.09 -24.45
CA LEU A 362 12.25 -3.41 -24.43
C LEU A 362 12.57 -4.18 -23.14
N GLN A 363 13.85 -4.26 -22.75
CA GLN A 363 14.26 -4.89 -21.49
C GLN A 363 13.56 -4.25 -20.28
N LYS A 364 13.44 -2.91 -20.27
CA LYS A 364 12.74 -2.21 -19.20
C LYS A 364 11.24 -2.55 -19.15
N ALA A 365 10.60 -2.68 -20.31
CA ALA A 365 9.19 -3.10 -20.39
C ALA A 365 8.99 -4.54 -19.87
N GLU A 366 9.91 -5.47 -20.19
CA GLU A 366 9.89 -6.83 -19.65
C GLU A 366 10.04 -6.85 -18.12
N LEU A 367 10.95 -6.05 -17.57
CA LEU A 367 11.14 -5.91 -16.13
C LEU A 367 9.90 -5.33 -15.44
N ASP A 368 9.25 -4.34 -16.04
CA ASP A 368 8.02 -3.77 -15.49
C ASP A 368 6.88 -4.81 -15.52
N GLN A 369 6.77 -5.61 -16.60
CA GLN A 369 5.82 -6.72 -16.66
C GLN A 369 6.10 -7.77 -15.56
N GLN A 370 7.37 -8.14 -15.34
CA GLN A 370 7.77 -9.04 -14.25
C GLN A 370 7.44 -8.44 -12.87
N ARG A 371 7.68 -7.14 -12.65
CA ARG A 371 7.32 -6.45 -11.41
C ARG A 371 5.81 -6.49 -11.15
N TYR A 372 4.98 -6.25 -12.16
CA TYR A 372 3.53 -6.35 -12.02
C TYR A 372 3.08 -7.78 -11.69
N LEU A 373 3.69 -8.80 -12.30
CA LEU A 373 3.41 -10.21 -11.98
C LEU A 373 3.81 -10.55 -10.53
N ILE A 374 4.99 -10.14 -10.08
CA ILE A 374 5.44 -10.34 -8.69
C ILE A 374 4.49 -9.62 -7.73
N PHE A 375 4.15 -8.37 -8.02
CA PHE A 375 3.20 -7.60 -7.20
C PHE A 375 1.83 -8.27 -7.13
N GLY A 376 1.31 -8.76 -8.26
CA GLY A 376 0.07 -9.53 -8.32
C GLY A 376 0.12 -10.81 -7.48
N MET A 377 1.23 -11.56 -7.53
CA MET A 377 1.44 -12.74 -6.68
C MET A 377 1.45 -12.39 -5.19
N VAL A 378 2.12 -11.30 -4.79
CA VAL A 378 2.12 -10.83 -3.39
C VAL A 378 0.72 -10.48 -2.92
N VAL A 379 -0.08 -9.80 -3.74
CA VAL A 379 -1.47 -9.47 -3.41
C VAL A 379 -2.32 -10.74 -3.25
N ILE A 380 -2.15 -11.74 -4.12
CA ILE A 380 -2.86 -13.02 -4.02
C ILE A 380 -2.48 -13.76 -2.73
N VAL A 381 -1.19 -13.84 -2.40
CA VAL A 381 -0.72 -14.46 -1.14
C VAL A 381 -1.28 -13.72 0.07
N PHE A 382 -1.28 -12.39 0.05
CA PHE A 382 -1.88 -11.58 1.11
C PHE A 382 -3.38 -11.87 1.29
N LEU A 383 -4.15 -11.93 0.19
CA LEU A 383 -5.57 -12.27 0.22
C LEU A 383 -5.82 -13.69 0.75
N LEU A 384 -4.96 -14.66 0.41
CA LEU A 384 -5.03 -16.02 0.95
C LEU A 384 -4.79 -16.06 2.46
N VAL A 385 -3.80 -15.31 2.96
CA VAL A 385 -3.53 -15.20 4.41
C VAL A 385 -4.72 -14.57 5.14
N VAL A 386 -5.30 -13.50 4.59
CA VAL A 386 -6.51 -12.86 5.15
C VAL A 386 -7.68 -13.84 5.16
N ALA A 387 -7.92 -14.57 4.07
CA ALA A 387 -8.98 -15.57 3.98
C ALA A 387 -8.79 -16.69 5.03
N LEU A 388 -7.57 -17.21 5.18
CA LEU A 388 -7.23 -18.21 6.20
C LEU A 388 -7.45 -17.68 7.62
N ALA A 389 -7.06 -16.42 7.90
CA ALA A 389 -7.30 -15.79 9.20
C ALA A 389 -8.80 -15.64 9.50
N LEU A 390 -9.62 -15.28 8.50
CA LEU A 390 -11.08 -15.20 8.63
C LEU A 390 -11.70 -16.58 8.87
N VAL A 391 -11.29 -17.62 8.14
CA VAL A 391 -11.75 -19.00 8.34
C VAL A 391 -11.37 -19.49 9.74
N TYR A 392 -10.13 -19.24 10.17
CA TYR A 392 -9.67 -19.57 11.52
C TYR A 392 -10.50 -18.86 12.59
N ARG A 393 -10.77 -17.56 12.43
CA ARG A 393 -11.63 -16.78 13.33
C ARG A 393 -13.04 -17.35 13.39
N GLN A 394 -13.64 -17.71 12.25
CA GLN A 394 -14.97 -18.33 12.21
C GLN A 394 -14.99 -19.69 12.94
N ARG A 395 -13.97 -20.54 12.72
CA ARG A 395 -13.86 -21.83 13.42
C ARG A 395 -13.71 -21.65 14.93
N LYS A 396 -12.90 -20.69 15.37
CA LYS A 396 -12.73 -20.36 16.80
C LYS A 396 -14.03 -19.92 17.44
N LEU A 397 -14.77 -19.01 16.80
CA LEU A 397 -16.06 -18.52 17.30
C LEU A 397 -17.12 -19.63 17.36
N LYS A 398 -17.20 -20.48 16.33
CA LYS A 398 -18.10 -21.65 16.35
C LYS A 398 -17.79 -22.57 17.52
N LYS A 399 -16.51 -22.87 17.76
CA LYS A 399 -16.08 -23.73 18.87
C LYS A 399 -16.44 -23.14 20.24
N GLN A 400 -16.28 -21.82 20.43
CA GLN A 400 -16.68 -21.14 21.65
C GLN A 400 -18.20 -21.21 21.87
N LYS A 401 -18.99 -21.00 20.81
CA LYS A 401 -20.45 -21.09 20.90
C LYS A 401 -20.92 -22.50 21.27
N THR A 402 -20.37 -23.53 20.63
CA THR A 402 -20.71 -24.93 20.96
C THR A 402 -20.36 -25.32 22.39
N LEU A 403 -19.29 -24.75 22.96
CA LEU A 403 -18.93 -25.00 24.36
C LEU A 403 -19.93 -24.35 25.32
N SER A 404 -20.29 -23.08 25.07
CA SER A 404 -21.28 -22.37 25.88
C SER A 404 -22.66 -23.03 25.81
N ASP A 405 -23.09 -23.49 24.63
CA ASP A 405 -24.35 -24.22 24.46
C ASP A 405 -24.35 -25.54 25.25
N LEU A 406 -23.19 -26.21 25.37
CA LEU A 406 -23.05 -27.46 26.12
C LEU A 406 -23.08 -27.23 27.64
N GLU A 407 -22.42 -26.18 28.13
CA GLU A 407 -22.48 -25.76 29.55
C GLU A 407 -23.92 -25.39 29.96
N LEU A 408 -24.65 -24.70 29.10
CA LEU A 408 -26.07 -24.37 29.32
C LEU A 408 -26.95 -25.63 29.40
N ALA A 409 -26.71 -26.62 28.54
CA ALA A 409 -27.46 -27.88 28.58
C ALA A 409 -27.18 -28.69 29.86
N GLU A 410 -25.93 -28.70 30.33
CA GLU A 410 -25.53 -29.40 31.55
C GLU A 410 -26.13 -28.75 32.80
N THR A 411 -26.06 -27.42 32.91
CA THR A 411 -26.66 -26.68 34.02
C THR A 411 -28.18 -26.87 34.10
N GLN A 412 -28.87 -26.85 32.95
CA GLN A 412 -30.30 -27.12 32.90
C GLN A 412 -30.65 -28.53 33.41
N LYS A 413 -29.86 -29.54 33.02
CA LYS A 413 -30.06 -30.93 33.46
C LYS A 413 -29.86 -31.09 34.97
N LEU A 414 -28.88 -30.41 35.55
CA LEU A 414 -28.64 -30.43 37.00
C LEU A 414 -29.81 -29.82 37.78
N LEU A 415 -30.34 -28.69 37.32
CA LEU A 415 -31.50 -28.04 37.94
C LEU A 415 -32.75 -28.94 37.92
N ASP A 416 -32.98 -29.65 36.82
CA ASP A 416 -34.12 -30.57 36.71
C ASP A 416 -33.97 -31.79 37.64
N LEU A 417 -32.76 -32.33 37.79
CA LEU A 417 -32.47 -33.39 38.75
C LEU A 417 -32.70 -32.94 40.20
N GLU A 418 -32.24 -31.73 40.56
CA GLU A 418 -32.43 -31.17 41.88
C GLU A 418 -33.92 -31.01 42.23
N ARG A 419 -34.73 -30.55 41.27
CA ARG A 419 -36.19 -30.44 41.44
C ARG A 419 -36.84 -31.79 41.66
N GLN A 420 -36.45 -32.81 40.89
CA GLN A 420 -36.97 -34.18 41.05
C GLN A 420 -36.61 -34.76 42.41
N TYR A 421 -35.37 -34.55 42.87
CA TYR A 421 -34.91 -34.99 44.18
C TYR A 421 -35.76 -34.38 45.30
N ARG A 422 -35.94 -33.05 45.33
CA ARG A 422 -36.76 -32.37 46.34
C ARG A 422 -38.22 -32.82 46.33
N ALA A 423 -38.79 -33.06 45.15
CA ALA A 423 -40.16 -33.55 45.03
C ALA A 423 -40.32 -34.98 45.60
N SER A 424 -39.31 -35.84 45.42
CA SER A 424 -39.29 -37.21 45.96
C SER A 424 -39.16 -37.22 47.49
N GLU A 425 -38.27 -36.38 48.03
CA GLU A 425 -38.07 -36.24 49.48
C GLU A 425 -39.36 -35.78 50.20
N LEU A 426 -40.04 -34.76 49.65
CA LEU A 426 -41.33 -34.28 50.17
C LEU A 426 -42.43 -35.37 50.12
N LYS A 427 -42.42 -36.21 49.08
CA LYS A 427 -43.37 -37.32 48.94
C LYS A 427 -43.11 -38.42 49.97
N ALA A 428 -41.85 -38.74 50.23
CA ALA A 428 -41.45 -39.72 51.23
C ALA A 428 -41.88 -39.28 52.65
N LEU A 429 -41.63 -38.02 53.01
CA LEU A 429 -42.04 -37.45 54.31
C LEU A 429 -43.56 -37.53 54.53
N ARG A 430 -44.38 -37.17 53.52
CA ARG A 430 -45.85 -37.23 53.63
C ARG A 430 -46.40 -38.65 53.83
N SER A 431 -45.70 -39.68 53.34
CA SER A 431 -46.15 -41.07 53.45
C SER A 431 -46.00 -41.67 54.85
N GLN A 432 -45.25 -41.00 55.75
CA GLN A 432 -44.96 -41.52 57.09
C GLN A 432 -46.05 -41.22 58.13
N MET A 433 -47.06 -40.40 57.83
CA MET A 433 -48.24 -40.24 58.69
C MET A 433 -49.34 -41.22 58.26
N ASN A 434 -49.69 -42.23 59.08
CA ASN A 434 -50.76 -43.19 58.78
C ASN A 434 -52.14 -42.53 59.00
N PRO A 435 -52.85 -42.05 57.95
CA PRO A 435 -54.04 -41.23 58.12
C PRO A 435 -55.18 -42.02 58.77
N HIS A 436 -55.22 -43.33 58.53
CA HIS A 436 -56.25 -44.23 59.05
C HIS A 436 -56.16 -44.40 60.57
N PHE A 437 -54.94 -44.49 61.14
CA PHE A 437 -54.77 -44.57 62.59
C PHE A 437 -55.25 -43.29 63.29
N VAL A 438 -54.93 -42.13 62.71
CA VAL A 438 -55.37 -40.83 63.23
C VAL A 438 -56.90 -40.70 63.20
N PHE A 439 -57.56 -41.09 62.10
CA PHE A 439 -59.03 -41.08 62.03
C PHE A 439 -59.67 -42.04 63.05
N ASN A 440 -59.10 -43.23 63.25
CA ASN A 440 -59.62 -44.19 64.22
C ASN A 440 -59.53 -43.69 65.66
N ALA A 441 -58.39 -43.11 66.05
CA ALA A 441 -58.21 -42.58 67.39
C ALA A 441 -59.20 -41.44 67.68
N LEU A 442 -59.43 -40.54 66.70
CA LEU A 442 -60.42 -39.46 66.82
C LEU A 442 -61.85 -39.99 66.96
N ASN A 443 -62.22 -41.05 66.22
CA ASN A 443 -63.53 -41.68 66.35
C ASN A 443 -63.73 -42.32 67.72
N SER A 444 -62.72 -43.02 68.27
CA SER A 444 -62.81 -43.60 69.62
C SER A 444 -62.91 -42.53 70.71
N ILE A 445 -62.19 -41.41 70.56
CA ILE A 445 -62.34 -40.25 71.46
C ILE A 445 -63.77 -39.70 71.38
N GLN A 446 -64.33 -39.55 70.18
CA GLN A 446 -65.71 -39.10 69.98
C GLN A 446 -66.72 -40.05 70.63
N GLU A 447 -66.53 -41.37 70.49
CA GLU A 447 -67.39 -42.39 71.09
C GLU A 447 -67.42 -42.31 72.62
N TYR A 448 -66.26 -42.26 73.29
CA TYR A 448 -66.20 -42.11 74.75
C TYR A 448 -66.79 -40.79 75.25
N ILE A 449 -66.71 -39.72 74.45
CA ILE A 449 -67.38 -38.44 74.76
C ILE A 449 -68.91 -38.63 74.67
N MET A 450 -69.40 -39.33 73.65
CA MET A 450 -70.83 -39.59 73.44
C MET A 450 -71.43 -40.54 74.48
N THR A 451 -70.68 -41.53 74.97
CA THR A 451 -71.11 -42.45 76.04
C THR A 451 -70.94 -41.88 77.46
N ASN A 452 -70.50 -40.60 77.58
CA ASN A 452 -70.26 -39.86 78.82
C ASN A 452 -69.17 -40.48 79.73
N GLU A 453 -68.26 -41.26 79.15
CA GLU A 453 -67.09 -41.86 79.82
C GLU A 453 -65.89 -40.90 79.86
N ARG A 454 -66.09 -39.70 80.41
CA ARG A 454 -65.13 -38.58 80.32
C ARG A 454 -63.70 -38.93 80.79
N LYS A 455 -63.57 -39.79 81.79
CA LYS A 455 -62.26 -40.23 82.31
C LYS A 455 -61.52 -41.12 81.29
N LEU A 456 -62.23 -42.00 80.58
CA LEU A 456 -61.66 -42.84 79.53
C LEU A 456 -61.30 -42.01 78.30
N ALA A 457 -62.16 -41.06 77.89
CA ALA A 457 -61.87 -40.12 76.80
C ALA A 457 -60.59 -39.30 77.05
N GLY A 458 -60.44 -38.75 78.25
CA GLY A 458 -59.24 -37.98 78.63
C GLY A 458 -57.97 -38.84 78.68
N LYS A 459 -58.06 -40.06 79.21
CA LYS A 459 -56.93 -41.01 79.25
C LYS A 459 -56.51 -41.46 77.85
N TYR A 460 -57.46 -41.72 76.96
CA TYR A 460 -57.21 -42.10 75.56
C TYR A 460 -56.56 -40.95 74.79
N LEU A 461 -57.10 -39.72 74.92
CA LEU A 461 -56.55 -38.54 74.25
C LEU A 461 -55.11 -38.23 74.70
N GLY A 462 -54.81 -38.35 76.00
CA GLY A 462 -53.46 -38.16 76.52
C GLY A 462 -52.47 -39.16 75.93
N LYS A 463 -52.78 -40.46 76.02
CA LYS A 463 -51.94 -41.53 75.43
C LYS A 463 -51.79 -41.38 73.92
N PHE A 464 -52.83 -40.94 73.21
CA PHE A 464 -52.78 -40.67 71.78
C PHE A 464 -51.84 -39.50 71.44
N ALA A 465 -51.90 -38.40 72.19
CA ALA A 465 -51.00 -37.26 71.99
C ALA A 465 -49.54 -37.63 72.26
N ASP A 466 -49.27 -38.44 73.29
CA ASP A 466 -47.94 -38.94 73.60
C ASP A 466 -47.41 -39.84 72.48
N LEU A 467 -48.25 -40.74 71.94
CA LEU A 467 -47.86 -41.60 70.81
C LEU A 467 -47.56 -40.79 69.54
N MET A 468 -48.37 -39.76 69.24
CA MET A 468 -48.12 -38.87 68.09
C MET A 468 -46.81 -38.10 68.24
N ARG A 469 -46.49 -37.64 69.46
CA ARG A 469 -45.21 -36.99 69.73
C ARG A 469 -44.04 -37.95 69.48
N ILE A 470 -44.12 -39.17 70.00
CA ILE A 470 -43.10 -40.21 69.81
C ILE A 470 -42.92 -40.53 68.32
N TYR A 471 -44.01 -40.70 67.56
CA TYR A 471 -43.91 -40.96 66.11
C TYR A 471 -43.26 -39.83 65.34
N LEU A 472 -43.59 -38.57 65.64
CA LEU A 472 -42.96 -37.42 64.99
C LEU A 472 -41.46 -37.33 65.31
N GLN A 473 -41.08 -37.57 66.56
CA GLN A 473 -39.67 -37.59 66.97
C GLN A 473 -38.92 -38.75 66.30
N HIS A 474 -39.46 -39.97 66.36
CA HIS A 474 -38.85 -41.17 65.79
C HIS A 474 -38.76 -41.12 64.25
N SER A 475 -39.67 -40.42 63.59
CA SER A 475 -39.64 -40.23 62.13
C SER A 475 -38.48 -39.33 61.63
N GLN A 476 -37.97 -38.45 62.50
CA GLN A 476 -36.88 -37.52 62.16
C GLN A 476 -35.48 -38.13 62.39
N VAL A 477 -35.40 -39.26 63.09
CA VAL A 477 -34.15 -39.96 63.40
C VAL A 477 -34.10 -41.31 62.69
N LYS A 478 -32.90 -41.74 62.28
CA LYS A 478 -32.71 -43.00 61.54
C LYS A 478 -32.83 -44.23 62.45
N THR A 479 -32.50 -44.10 63.74
CA THR A 479 -32.44 -45.20 64.70
C THR A 479 -32.94 -44.75 66.08
N VAL A 480 -33.53 -45.67 66.83
CA VAL A 480 -34.00 -45.50 68.23
C VAL A 480 -33.55 -46.70 69.05
N THR A 481 -33.50 -46.57 70.37
CA THR A 481 -33.19 -47.71 71.25
C THR A 481 -34.32 -48.75 71.24
N ILE A 482 -34.00 -50.01 71.53
CA ILE A 482 -35.02 -51.06 71.72
C ILE A 482 -36.01 -50.63 72.80
N ARG A 483 -35.54 -49.98 73.87
CA ARG A 483 -36.39 -49.39 74.90
C ARG A 483 -37.43 -48.44 74.30
N GLU A 484 -37.00 -47.42 73.58
CA GLU A 484 -37.89 -46.42 72.96
C GLU A 484 -38.86 -47.04 71.96
N GLU A 485 -38.43 -48.01 71.14
CA GLU A 485 -39.31 -48.73 70.22
C GLU A 485 -40.36 -49.55 71.00
N THR A 486 -39.98 -50.26 72.06
CA THR A 486 -40.92 -51.03 72.88
C THR A 486 -41.87 -50.16 73.68
N GLU A 487 -41.44 -48.98 74.14
CA GLU A 487 -42.31 -47.98 74.78
C GLU A 487 -43.37 -47.46 73.81
N ALA A 488 -42.98 -47.16 72.57
CA ALA A 488 -43.90 -46.76 71.51
C ALA A 488 -44.92 -47.86 71.19
N LEU A 489 -44.46 -49.12 71.03
CA LEU A 489 -45.30 -50.28 70.81
C LEU A 489 -46.28 -50.52 71.97
N ASN A 490 -45.81 -50.38 73.20
CA ASN A 490 -46.62 -50.56 74.39
C ASN A 490 -47.74 -49.51 74.43
N LEU A 491 -47.41 -48.24 74.21
CA LEU A 491 -48.38 -47.15 74.18
C LEU A 491 -49.42 -47.34 73.05
N TYR A 492 -49.00 -47.81 71.88
CA TYR A 492 -49.89 -48.19 70.78
C TYR A 492 -50.85 -49.33 71.19
N LEU A 493 -50.33 -50.42 71.76
CA LEU A 493 -51.13 -51.58 72.16
C LEU A 493 -52.07 -51.27 73.33
N GLU A 494 -51.70 -50.36 74.23
CA GLU A 494 -52.61 -49.86 75.27
C GLU A 494 -53.80 -49.09 74.69
N LEU A 495 -53.59 -48.26 73.67
CA LEU A 495 -54.67 -47.56 72.97
C LEU A 495 -55.58 -48.53 72.23
N GLU A 496 -55.02 -49.54 71.55
CA GLU A 496 -55.83 -50.57 70.89
C GLU A 496 -56.57 -51.44 71.92
N LYS A 497 -55.96 -51.78 73.06
CA LYS A 497 -56.64 -52.55 74.13
C LYS A 497 -57.87 -51.82 74.69
N LEU A 498 -57.76 -50.51 74.92
CA LEU A 498 -58.90 -49.69 75.34
C LEU A 498 -60.04 -49.74 74.32
N ARG A 499 -59.70 -49.67 73.02
CA ARG A 499 -60.65 -49.72 71.92
C ARG A 499 -61.34 -51.08 71.76
N PHE A 500 -60.67 -52.17 72.16
CA PHE A 500 -61.24 -53.52 72.15
C PHE A 500 -61.93 -53.92 73.48
N GLU A 501 -62.25 -52.96 74.35
CA GLU A 501 -62.95 -53.19 75.62
C GLU A 501 -62.31 -54.34 76.44
N ASP A 502 -60.98 -54.32 76.57
CA ASP A 502 -60.16 -55.31 77.31
C ASP A 502 -60.13 -56.74 76.78
N SER A 503 -60.76 -57.03 75.64
CA SER A 503 -60.70 -58.36 74.98
C SER A 503 -59.36 -58.67 74.29
N LEU A 504 -58.45 -57.69 74.23
CA LEU A 504 -57.07 -57.84 73.76
C LEU A 504 -56.12 -58.07 74.93
N THR A 505 -55.51 -59.26 74.95
CA THR A 505 -54.38 -59.57 75.82
C THR A 505 -53.10 -59.50 75.02
N TYR A 506 -52.12 -58.72 75.46
CA TYR A 506 -50.82 -58.67 74.83
C TYR A 506 -49.70 -58.85 75.85
N SER A 507 -48.57 -59.38 75.39
CA SER A 507 -47.33 -59.47 76.16
C SER A 507 -46.13 -59.05 75.31
N ILE A 508 -45.27 -58.20 75.88
CA ILE A 508 -43.98 -57.84 75.30
C ILE A 508 -42.92 -58.44 76.22
N ASN A 509 -42.29 -59.51 75.78
CA ASN A 509 -41.27 -60.23 76.54
C ASN A 509 -39.89 -59.90 75.97
N ILE A 510 -39.06 -59.27 76.79
CA ILE A 510 -37.66 -58.99 76.45
C ILE A 510 -36.80 -60.02 77.19
N GLY A 511 -36.01 -60.80 76.45
CA GLY A 511 -35.10 -61.78 77.05
C GLY A 511 -34.00 -61.11 77.88
N ASP A 512 -33.58 -61.77 78.97
CA ASP A 512 -32.56 -61.23 79.89
C ASP A 512 -31.21 -60.91 79.22
N ASN A 513 -30.95 -61.49 78.05
CA ASN A 513 -29.74 -61.32 77.27
C ASN A 513 -29.82 -60.19 76.21
N VAL A 514 -30.86 -59.37 76.22
CA VAL A 514 -31.06 -58.24 75.28
C VAL A 514 -30.63 -56.92 75.94
N ASN A 515 -29.68 -56.20 75.31
CA ASN A 515 -29.36 -54.83 75.71
C ASN A 515 -30.43 -53.86 75.19
N THR A 516 -31.25 -53.31 76.07
CA THR A 516 -32.35 -52.41 75.70
C THR A 516 -31.90 -51.06 75.14
N GLU A 517 -30.64 -50.65 75.38
CA GLU A 517 -30.06 -49.41 74.84
C GLU A 517 -29.51 -49.57 73.42
N GLN A 518 -29.55 -50.80 72.87
CA GLN A 518 -29.12 -51.07 71.51
C GLN A 518 -29.99 -50.30 70.50
N LEU A 519 -29.35 -49.68 69.51
CA LEU A 519 -30.04 -48.95 68.45
C LEU A 519 -30.57 -49.88 67.36
N ILE A 520 -31.85 -49.72 67.02
CA ILE A 520 -32.53 -50.37 65.89
C ILE A 520 -33.14 -49.30 64.98
N PRO A 521 -33.41 -49.61 63.69
CA PRO A 521 -34.10 -48.66 62.80
C PRO A 521 -35.42 -48.19 63.41
N SER A 522 -35.68 -46.89 63.35
CA SER A 522 -36.88 -46.31 63.97
C SER A 522 -38.17 -46.85 63.34
N LEU A 523 -39.17 -47.14 64.19
CA LEU A 523 -40.50 -47.61 63.78
C LEU A 523 -40.43 -48.86 62.90
N LEU A 524 -39.49 -49.76 63.18
CA LEU A 524 -39.27 -50.99 62.41
C LEU A 524 -40.31 -52.06 62.75
N LEU A 525 -40.61 -52.25 64.04
CA LEU A 525 -41.51 -53.30 64.51
C LEU A 525 -42.97 -52.85 64.42
N GLN A 526 -43.20 -51.55 64.54
CA GLN A 526 -44.51 -50.91 64.52
C GLN A 526 -45.43 -51.39 63.38
N PRO A 527 -45.02 -51.45 62.09
CA PRO A 527 -45.90 -51.86 61.00
C PRO A 527 -46.37 -53.31 61.12
N TYR A 528 -45.55 -54.19 61.69
CA TYR A 528 -45.89 -55.60 61.85
C TYR A 528 -46.84 -55.81 63.02
N VAL A 529 -46.66 -55.05 64.10
CA VAL A 529 -47.59 -55.02 65.24
C VAL A 529 -48.95 -54.41 64.83
N GLU A 530 -48.95 -53.31 64.07
CA GLU A 530 -50.17 -52.73 63.49
C GLU A 530 -50.89 -53.72 62.58
N ASN A 531 -50.15 -54.45 61.73
CA ASN A 531 -50.72 -55.46 60.86
C ASN A 531 -51.32 -56.63 61.66
N ALA A 532 -50.66 -57.09 62.71
CA ALA A 532 -51.17 -58.15 63.58
C ALA A 532 -52.51 -57.75 64.24
N VAL A 533 -52.60 -56.52 64.77
CA VAL A 533 -53.84 -56.00 65.37
C VAL A 533 -54.93 -55.80 64.33
N LYS A 534 -54.62 -55.10 63.23
CA LYS A 534 -55.61 -54.70 62.21
C LYS A 534 -56.11 -55.86 61.34
N HIS A 535 -55.20 -56.71 60.87
CA HIS A 535 -55.51 -57.75 59.91
C HIS A 535 -55.66 -59.13 60.55
N GLY A 536 -54.92 -59.40 61.64
CA GLY A 536 -55.02 -60.65 62.40
C GLY A 536 -56.19 -60.66 63.38
N LEU A 537 -56.19 -59.72 64.34
CA LEU A 537 -57.02 -59.78 65.55
C LEU A 537 -58.38 -59.07 65.44
N LEU A 538 -58.51 -58.04 64.59
CA LEU A 538 -59.74 -57.25 64.43
C LEU A 538 -61.00 -58.09 64.12
N HIS A 539 -60.85 -59.19 63.37
CA HIS A 539 -61.96 -60.02 62.91
C HIS A 539 -62.20 -61.28 63.75
N LYS A 540 -61.47 -61.47 64.85
CA LYS A 540 -61.69 -62.55 65.81
C LYS A 540 -62.67 -62.08 66.90
N GLU A 541 -63.68 -62.86 67.26
CA GLU A 541 -64.75 -62.41 68.17
C GLU A 541 -64.39 -62.53 69.67
N LEU A 542 -63.61 -63.54 70.07
CA LEU A 542 -63.21 -63.78 71.47
C LEU A 542 -61.73 -64.21 71.57
N GLU A 543 -61.11 -63.93 72.72
CA GLU A 543 -59.72 -64.25 73.09
C GLU A 543 -58.66 -63.75 72.08
N ARG A 544 -58.44 -62.44 71.98
CA ARG A 544 -57.40 -61.85 71.13
C ARG A 544 -56.07 -61.83 71.87
N VAL A 545 -55.06 -62.54 71.34
CA VAL A 545 -53.74 -62.66 71.96
C VAL A 545 -52.66 -62.19 70.97
N LEU A 546 -51.82 -61.25 71.41
CA LEU A 546 -50.62 -60.82 70.72
C LEU A 546 -49.39 -61.00 71.61
N THR A 547 -48.41 -61.74 71.14
CA THR A 547 -47.15 -61.92 71.87
C THR A 547 -45.99 -61.38 71.03
N ILE A 548 -45.23 -60.46 71.62
CA ILE A 548 -44.00 -59.92 71.05
C ILE A 548 -42.85 -60.44 71.89
N ASN A 549 -41.98 -61.27 71.31
CA ASN A 549 -40.78 -61.75 71.97
C ASN A 549 -39.56 -61.12 71.31
N ILE A 550 -38.73 -60.46 72.11
CA ILE A 550 -37.46 -59.90 71.67
C ILE A 550 -36.36 -60.72 72.33
N LYS A 551 -35.57 -61.40 71.52
CA LYS A 551 -34.48 -62.28 71.94
C LYS A 551 -33.19 -61.85 71.25
N SER A 552 -32.06 -62.08 71.91
CA SER A 552 -30.75 -61.89 71.32
C SER A 552 -30.11 -63.25 71.04
N ASP A 553 -29.59 -63.45 69.83
CA ASP A 553 -28.76 -64.59 69.46
C ASP A 553 -27.29 -64.13 69.44
N HIS A 554 -26.51 -64.65 70.40
CA HIS A 554 -25.08 -64.33 70.58
C HIS A 554 -24.69 -62.84 70.60
N GLN A 555 -25.62 -61.91 70.91
CA GLN A 555 -25.41 -60.45 70.83
C GLN A 555 -25.08 -59.91 69.42
N GLU A 556 -25.13 -60.76 68.40
CA GLU A 556 -24.88 -60.39 67.00
C GLU A 556 -26.17 -60.20 66.20
N VAL A 557 -27.25 -60.87 66.60
CA VAL A 557 -28.55 -60.78 65.91
C VAL A 557 -29.67 -60.63 66.93
N LEU A 558 -30.46 -59.57 66.77
CA LEU A 558 -31.71 -59.39 67.48
C LEU A 558 -32.83 -60.11 66.72
N ILE A 559 -33.55 -60.99 67.39
CA ILE A 559 -34.68 -61.75 66.85
C ILE A 559 -35.95 -61.23 67.50
N CYS A 560 -36.79 -60.58 66.70
CA CYS A 560 -38.10 -60.09 67.12
C CYS A 560 -39.19 -61.00 66.53
N GLU A 561 -39.91 -61.71 67.39
CA GLU A 561 -41.03 -62.57 67.02
C GLU A 561 -42.34 -61.87 67.38
N ILE A 562 -43.23 -61.69 66.41
CA ILE A 562 -44.57 -61.13 66.60
C ILE A 562 -45.57 -62.23 66.26
N ILE A 563 -46.32 -62.69 67.25
CA ILE A 563 -47.21 -63.85 67.16
C ILE A 563 -48.62 -63.41 67.51
N ASP A 564 -49.55 -63.54 66.56
CA ASP A 564 -50.98 -63.32 66.78
C ASP A 564 -51.78 -64.62 66.66
N ASN A 565 -52.89 -64.72 67.39
CA ASN A 565 -53.83 -65.84 67.27
C ASN A 565 -55.04 -65.50 66.38
N GLY A 566 -54.85 -64.61 65.40
CA GLY A 566 -55.90 -64.06 64.55
C GLY A 566 -56.47 -65.04 63.53
N VAL A 567 -57.30 -64.51 62.62
CA VAL A 567 -58.05 -65.31 61.62
C VAL A 567 -57.17 -65.85 60.48
N GLY A 568 -55.87 -65.52 60.46
CA GLY A 568 -54.91 -65.87 59.42
C GLY A 568 -55.00 -65.01 58.15
N ARG A 569 -53.89 -64.95 57.39
CA ARG A 569 -53.73 -64.03 56.25
C ARG A 569 -54.73 -64.27 55.11
N LYS A 570 -55.02 -65.53 54.76
CA LYS A 570 -55.95 -65.88 53.66
C LYS A 570 -57.38 -65.40 53.95
N LYS A 571 -57.88 -65.69 55.15
CA LYS A 571 -59.22 -65.28 55.60
C LYS A 571 -59.33 -63.77 55.75
N SER A 572 -58.28 -63.10 56.24
CA SER A 572 -58.21 -61.64 56.30
C SER A 572 -58.25 -60.98 54.91
N GLN A 573 -57.61 -61.57 53.90
CA GLN A 573 -57.66 -61.08 52.51
C GLN A 573 -59.05 -61.28 51.87
N GLU A 574 -59.74 -62.38 52.17
CA GLU A 574 -61.11 -62.63 51.72
C GLU A 574 -62.10 -61.61 52.32
N ILE A 575 -62.03 -61.37 53.64
CA ILE A 575 -62.87 -60.39 54.34
C ILE A 575 -62.65 -58.97 53.78
N ASN A 576 -61.39 -58.58 53.54
CA ASN A 576 -61.07 -57.26 53.00
C ASN A 576 -61.54 -57.08 51.54
N LYS A 577 -61.46 -58.13 50.71
CA LYS A 577 -62.00 -58.10 49.34
C LYS A 577 -63.52 -57.95 49.30
N MET A 578 -64.24 -58.52 50.27
CA MET A 578 -65.69 -58.39 50.37
C MET A 578 -66.14 -56.99 50.85
N ARG A 579 -65.39 -56.36 51.76
CA ARG A 579 -65.74 -55.03 52.32
C ARG A 579 -65.36 -53.84 51.44
N ASN A 580 -64.25 -53.92 50.68
CA ASN A 580 -63.77 -52.83 49.83
C ASN A 580 -63.20 -53.37 48.51
N PRO A 581 -64.05 -53.62 47.49
CA PRO A 581 -63.61 -54.14 46.20
C PRO A 581 -62.87 -53.03 45.42
N GLY A 582 -61.55 -52.97 45.58
CA GLY A 582 -60.69 -52.01 44.87
C GLY A 582 -59.44 -51.56 45.63
N HIS A 583 -59.34 -51.84 46.93
CA HIS A 583 -58.16 -51.45 47.71
C HIS A 583 -57.05 -52.50 47.60
N LYS A 584 -56.04 -52.24 46.76
CA LYS A 584 -54.78 -53.02 46.75
C LYS A 584 -54.07 -52.83 48.10
N SER A 585 -53.45 -53.88 48.65
CA SER A 585 -52.80 -53.91 49.97
C SER A 585 -51.57 -52.98 50.05
N PHE A 586 -51.82 -51.67 50.11
CA PHE A 586 -50.81 -50.62 50.16
C PHE A 586 -49.92 -50.74 51.41
N ALA A 587 -50.49 -51.20 52.54
CA ALA A 587 -49.78 -51.34 53.81
C ALA A 587 -48.64 -52.38 53.74
N THR A 588 -48.90 -53.59 53.22
CA THR A 588 -47.87 -54.65 53.11
C THR A 588 -46.76 -54.27 52.13
N GLN A 589 -47.11 -53.66 51.00
CA GLN A 589 -46.13 -53.25 49.99
C GLN A 589 -45.26 -52.07 50.48
N ALA A 590 -45.81 -51.16 51.28
CA ALA A 590 -45.06 -50.08 51.90
C ALA A 590 -44.04 -50.60 52.93
N THR A 591 -44.41 -51.60 53.74
CA THR A 591 -43.49 -52.24 54.69
C THR A 591 -42.35 -52.97 53.99
N THR A 592 -42.63 -53.75 52.93
CA THR A 592 -41.59 -54.43 52.13
C THR A 592 -40.66 -53.44 51.43
N ASN A 593 -41.19 -52.35 50.85
CA ASN A 593 -40.37 -51.31 50.22
C ASN A 593 -39.49 -50.59 51.25
N ARG A 594 -39.99 -50.33 52.47
CA ARG A 594 -39.20 -49.73 53.55
C ARG A 594 -38.07 -50.67 54.00
N LEU A 595 -38.35 -51.97 54.16
CA LEU A 595 -37.32 -52.96 54.49
C LEU A 595 -36.23 -53.02 53.41
N GLY A 596 -36.61 -52.96 52.14
CA GLY A 596 -35.67 -52.87 51.01
C GLY A 596 -34.78 -51.63 51.07
N LEU A 597 -35.34 -50.46 51.42
CA LEU A 597 -34.56 -49.23 51.59
C LEU A 597 -33.60 -49.30 52.79
N LEU A 598 -34.03 -49.90 53.90
CA LEU A 598 -33.19 -50.07 55.09
C LEU A 598 -32.01 -51.03 54.85
N ASN A 599 -32.11 -51.92 53.86
CA ASN A 599 -31.07 -52.88 53.49
C ASN A 599 -30.10 -52.36 52.42
N LEU A 600 -30.32 -51.18 51.81
CA LEU A 600 -29.43 -50.65 50.76
C LEU A 600 -28.00 -50.39 51.24
N ASP A 601 -27.85 -49.92 52.48
CA ASP A 601 -26.57 -49.48 53.05
C ASP A 601 -26.07 -50.43 54.17
N ARG A 602 -26.62 -51.65 54.26
CA ARG A 602 -26.26 -52.64 55.30
C ARG A 602 -25.44 -53.80 54.72
N GLU A 603 -24.32 -54.14 55.35
CA GLU A 603 -23.52 -55.31 54.98
C GLU A 603 -24.25 -56.64 55.24
N LYS A 604 -24.99 -56.72 56.35
CA LYS A 604 -25.89 -57.85 56.67
C LYS A 604 -27.34 -57.35 56.64
N PRO A 605 -28.21 -57.88 55.76
CA PRO A 605 -29.58 -57.40 55.61
C PRO A 605 -30.43 -57.78 56.83
N ILE A 606 -31.45 -56.96 57.11
CA ILE A 606 -32.56 -57.31 57.99
C ILE A 606 -33.45 -58.28 57.22
N GLU A 607 -33.71 -59.44 57.80
CA GLU A 607 -34.52 -60.49 57.20
C GLU A 607 -35.90 -60.57 57.85
N GLU A 608 -36.91 -60.78 57.01
CA GLU A 608 -38.30 -60.98 57.39
C GLU A 608 -38.72 -62.40 57.00
N GLU A 609 -39.26 -63.16 57.94
CA GLU A 609 -39.92 -64.44 57.68
C GLU A 609 -41.34 -64.42 58.26
N VAL A 610 -42.32 -64.81 57.45
CA VAL A 610 -43.74 -64.85 57.85
C VAL A 610 -44.28 -66.27 57.76
N PHE A 611 -44.78 -66.78 58.88
CA PHE A 611 -45.35 -68.11 59.04
C PHE A 611 -46.85 -68.01 59.32
N ASP A 612 -47.65 -68.81 58.62
CA ASP A 612 -49.06 -69.02 58.97
C ASP A 612 -49.16 -70.16 60.00
N LEU A 613 -49.81 -69.91 61.14
CA LEU A 613 -50.06 -70.93 62.15
C LEU A 613 -51.37 -71.66 61.80
N VAL A 614 -51.36 -72.98 61.81
CA VAL A 614 -52.53 -73.83 61.51
C VAL A 614 -52.74 -74.90 62.56
N ASP A 615 -54.00 -75.23 62.84
CA ASP A 615 -54.38 -76.32 63.74
C ASP A 615 -54.14 -77.71 63.09
N GLU A 616 -54.27 -78.80 63.86
CA GLU A 616 -54.12 -80.19 63.39
C GLU A 616 -55.11 -80.56 62.24
N LYS A 617 -56.13 -79.74 61.98
CA LYS A 617 -57.15 -79.90 60.94
C LYS A 617 -56.91 -78.98 59.73
N GLY A 618 -55.83 -78.19 59.72
CA GLY A 618 -55.45 -77.28 58.65
C GLY A 618 -56.17 -75.93 58.63
N ASN A 619 -56.89 -75.56 59.69
CA ASN A 619 -57.51 -74.24 59.81
C ASN A 619 -56.50 -73.22 60.34
N ALA A 620 -56.62 -71.96 59.91
CA ALA A 620 -55.72 -70.90 60.37
C ALA A 620 -55.97 -70.57 61.86
N GLU A 621 -54.89 -70.63 62.65
CA GLU A 621 -54.85 -70.37 64.09
C GLU A 621 -54.14 -69.05 64.43
N GLY A 622 -53.42 -68.46 63.47
CA GLY A 622 -52.72 -67.20 63.68
C GLY A 622 -51.64 -66.89 62.64
N THR A 623 -50.83 -65.86 62.90
CA THR A 623 -49.64 -65.53 62.10
C THR A 623 -48.46 -65.31 63.02
N LYS A 624 -47.27 -65.78 62.61
CA LYS A 624 -46.00 -65.50 63.27
C LYS A 624 -45.07 -64.79 62.28
N VAL A 625 -44.62 -63.60 62.64
CA VAL A 625 -43.60 -62.85 61.90
C VAL A 625 -42.30 -62.88 62.71
N ILE A 626 -41.20 -63.24 62.07
CA ILE A 626 -39.86 -63.20 62.65
C ILE A 626 -39.04 -62.18 61.89
N ILE A 627 -38.49 -61.21 62.61
CA ILE A 627 -37.61 -60.18 62.08
C ILE A 627 -36.24 -60.40 62.69
N ARG A 628 -35.23 -60.66 61.85
CA ARG A 628 -33.84 -60.84 62.28
C ARG A 628 -33.06 -59.59 61.92
N ILE A 629 -32.55 -58.90 62.93
CA ILE A 629 -31.84 -57.64 62.81
C ILE A 629 -30.37 -57.90 63.21
N PRO A 630 -29.43 -57.93 62.26
CA PRO A 630 -28.02 -57.95 62.59
C PRO A 630 -27.66 -56.69 63.38
N LEU A 631 -27.06 -56.88 64.56
CA LEU A 631 -26.54 -55.83 65.42
C LEU A 631 -25.09 -55.57 65.00
N ALA A 632 -24.76 -54.30 64.77
CA ALA A 632 -23.36 -53.93 64.56
C ALA A 632 -22.62 -54.03 65.90
N MET A 633 -21.51 -54.77 65.94
CA MET A 633 -20.57 -54.74 67.07
C MET A 633 -20.15 -53.29 67.31
N GLU A 634 -20.21 -52.82 68.57
CA GLU A 634 -19.68 -51.52 68.97
C GLU A 634 -18.19 -51.41 68.58
N ALA A 635 -17.91 -50.67 67.51
CA ALA A 635 -16.61 -50.05 67.33
C ALA A 635 -16.61 -48.81 68.24
N GLN A 636 -15.71 -48.81 69.23
CA GLN A 636 -15.42 -47.65 70.08
C GLN A 636 -15.33 -46.37 69.22
N SER A 637 -16.24 -45.44 69.47
CA SER A 637 -16.24 -44.12 68.85
C SER A 637 -15.04 -43.30 69.34
N ASP A 638 -14.15 -42.94 68.42
CA ASP A 638 -13.23 -41.81 68.58
C ASP A 638 -14.04 -40.49 68.45
N PRO A 639 -14.03 -39.60 69.46
CA PRO A 639 -14.85 -38.38 69.46
C PRO A 639 -14.17 -37.29 68.62
N SER A 640 -14.30 -37.35 67.29
CA SER A 640 -13.84 -36.27 66.43
C SER A 640 -14.67 -36.10 65.15
N GLU A 641 -15.99 -36.00 65.27
CA GLU A 641 -16.82 -35.42 64.20
C GLU A 641 -18.04 -34.66 64.77
N VAL A 642 -17.76 -33.58 65.51
CA VAL A 642 -18.74 -32.53 65.78
C VAL A 642 -18.69 -31.54 64.62
N GLY A 643 -19.48 -31.82 63.57
CA GLY A 643 -19.77 -30.89 62.48
C GLY A 643 -20.58 -29.70 62.98
N THR A 644 -19.92 -28.56 63.14
CA THR A 644 -20.53 -27.28 63.48
C THR A 644 -21.23 -26.72 62.24
N GLN A 645 -22.56 -26.70 62.28
CA GLN A 645 -23.39 -25.96 61.34
C GLN A 645 -23.42 -24.49 61.79
N LYS A 646 -22.55 -23.67 61.18
CA LYS A 646 -22.59 -22.21 61.35
C LYS A 646 -23.63 -21.63 60.39
N VAL A 647 -24.66 -21.05 61.00
CA VAL A 647 -25.51 -20.01 60.44
C VAL A 647 -24.64 -18.81 60.08
N ILE A 648 -24.79 -18.29 58.86
CA ILE A 648 -24.47 -16.90 58.52
C ILE A 648 -25.70 -16.34 57.80
N ASP A 649 -26.13 -15.19 58.30
CA ASP A 649 -27.17 -14.29 57.81
C ASP A 649 -27.03 -13.87 56.34
#